data_AF-A0A0G1F0F1-F1
#
_entry.id   AF-A0A0G1F0F1-F1
#
_cell.length_a   1.000
_cell.length_b   1.000
_cell.length_c   1.000
_cell.angle_alpha   90.00
_cell.angle_beta   90.00
_cell.angle_gamma   90.00
#
_symmetry.space_group_name_H-M   'P 1'
#
loop_
_entity.id
_entity.type
_entity.pdbx_description
1 polymer ?
#
loop_
_entity_poly.entity_id
_entity_poly.type
_entity_poly.pdbx_seq_one_letter_code
_entity_poly.pdbx_strand_id
1 'polypeptide(L)'
;MSSNQLPAALIAGAAGFIGSHLCETLLSQNCKVYAVDNWTTGKKANLEPLLNQENFVFIEHNLEKPFDTPIPKVDYIFHLAGVEAYVNGLDVSLETLLVNSLGTKELLEIAKTQKAKFLLASTADILSGQLAVTDLTRLFGLNHRHEELYSHHEAKRFSEAITFEYLNRYQLNARIVRLGLVYGPMMNLASGNDLAQLLLAAKNQQPLKIIDQGLKTIYPTYISDAVYGLTKAMFSQSSQGNIYTLVNAEKITLLNLAYKLKDLLPQKKLVIEFVSGEAGETGTNLGPEVFASQQELGWNPKINLDQGILTTLKWLETGGEKSNYLPPRPKADQPLTEEPLYTPEELGIKPAVAPQISPPVVAVPSRPPKPKFHFQLKLSLPRKLTKQTKIILISAVLLLFYLLVPVVLLVAFARAGVKQLKQASQQMNFTQVAQITKLTDRAQKNFEFSQKMLRRSQFIASVFGIKLLSQNFDRLLFIAVKLSQGVGHLARAGESGTVLSAIVLQHQDGNLAQALKEIRLSLEQGYNNLSFVDSELQSGRELQFDLTTSLNKQLQVLTNDLPVIRHKINQARLLLPLIPSFIAQDSKKTYLVLFQNSAELRPTGGFIGSYGLLTFEKGKLLDFSVEDVYAADGQLKGYVEPPGPIKKFLGQNTWYFRDSNWDPDFTVSAARAEWFLNKTTGRNVDGVIAVNLPAVKELLAATGPITLSDYNEEVTSDNLFERAEYHSEIDFFPGSTQKKDFLGALAREIFDRLKNSSASDLLKLSQALEVSLAQKQLLLYLHDTDSQRLLLEQNWAGALFTPNLSQADNLPVTSDYSYLVEANLGINKANYFLKRNLEQQLTLLKNREILSITTIEYQNQSPADAWPGGIYRAYLRQYLPQNSALVSVKVADSKLNLKDIDQTIVNDKLVLGFPVTVPVKNSLKVEITYRLNEPLTMINRQGRLAMVVPKQPGILADPLKVIVNYPSYLSVSAVSSPGIVSPQVVSFQSDLSLDRFFTIDFIER
;
A
#
# COMPACT_ATOMS: atom_id res chain seq x y z
N MET A 1 51.34 13.63 -54.15
CA MET A 1 50.10 14.27 -54.63
C MET A 1 48.96 13.75 -53.79
N SER A 2 48.19 14.64 -53.15
CA SER A 2 47.03 14.28 -52.35
C SER A 2 45.78 14.19 -53.23
N SER A 3 45.17 13.02 -53.33
CA SER A 3 43.80 12.89 -53.84
C SER A 3 42.82 13.34 -52.76
N ASN A 4 41.93 14.29 -53.07
CA ASN A 4 40.78 14.64 -52.23
C ASN A 4 39.74 13.51 -52.28
N GLN A 5 40.06 12.34 -51.72
CA GLN A 5 39.07 11.32 -51.42
C GLN A 5 38.44 11.66 -50.07
N LEU A 6 37.12 11.81 -50.06
CA LEU A 6 36.35 11.93 -48.83
C LEU A 6 36.51 10.63 -48.01
N PRO A 7 36.60 10.70 -46.66
CA PRO A 7 36.66 9.51 -45.84
C PRO A 7 35.44 8.63 -46.10
N ALA A 8 35.63 7.33 -46.27
CA ALA A 8 34.56 6.42 -46.67
C ALA A 8 34.20 5.44 -45.53
N ALA A 9 32.91 5.28 -45.27
CA ALA A 9 32.37 4.40 -44.24
C ALA A 9 31.41 3.36 -44.84
N LEU A 10 31.58 2.09 -44.49
CA LEU A 10 30.56 1.06 -44.67
C LEU A 10 29.71 0.98 -43.40
N ILE A 11 28.38 1.04 -43.55
CA ILE A 11 27.42 0.81 -42.47
C ILE A 11 26.62 -0.43 -42.84
N ALA A 12 26.78 -1.51 -42.08
CA ALA A 12 25.95 -2.70 -42.19
C ALA A 12 24.74 -2.59 -41.25
N GLY A 13 23.55 -2.96 -41.73
CA GLY A 13 22.27 -2.71 -41.03
C GLY A 13 21.76 -1.29 -41.25
N ALA A 14 22.13 -0.67 -42.38
CA ALA A 14 21.92 0.75 -42.64
C ALA A 14 20.45 1.17 -42.75
N ALA A 15 19.55 0.28 -43.18
CA ALA A 15 18.11 0.58 -43.24
C ALA A 15 17.39 0.32 -41.90
N GLY A 16 18.09 -0.22 -40.90
CA GLY A 16 17.61 -0.33 -39.52
C GLY A 16 17.55 1.03 -38.81
N PHE A 17 16.83 1.07 -37.68
CA PHE A 17 16.56 2.28 -36.89
C PHE A 17 17.82 3.08 -36.51
N ILE A 18 18.88 2.42 -36.02
CA ILE A 18 20.12 3.11 -35.63
C ILE A 18 21.03 3.36 -36.85
N GLY A 19 20.97 2.48 -37.85
CA GLY A 19 21.75 2.57 -39.09
C GLY A 19 21.42 3.80 -39.91
N SER A 20 20.14 4.17 -40.05
CA SER A 20 19.73 5.31 -40.88
C SER A 20 20.16 6.66 -40.30
N HIS A 21 19.97 6.86 -38.99
CA HIS A 21 20.44 8.06 -38.28
C HIS A 21 21.97 8.17 -38.32
N LEU A 22 22.70 7.05 -38.28
CA LEU A 22 24.15 7.04 -38.46
C LEU A 22 24.55 7.39 -39.91
N CYS A 23 23.83 6.90 -40.92
CA CYS A 23 24.06 7.28 -42.33
C CYS A 23 23.87 8.79 -42.53
N GLU A 24 22.76 9.35 -42.06
CA GLU A 24 22.48 10.80 -42.11
C GLU A 24 23.56 11.61 -41.39
N THR A 25 23.96 11.17 -40.19
CA THR A 25 25.02 11.80 -39.40
C THR A 25 26.34 11.83 -40.17
N LEU A 26 26.79 10.72 -40.74
CA LEU A 26 28.07 10.69 -41.49
C LEU A 26 28.01 11.50 -42.79
N LEU A 27 26.90 11.45 -43.53
CA LEU A 27 26.70 12.29 -44.72
C LEU A 27 26.76 13.79 -44.38
N SER A 28 26.19 14.22 -43.25
CA SER A 28 26.28 15.61 -42.78
C SER A 28 27.72 16.07 -42.51
N GLN A 29 28.62 15.14 -42.18
CA GLN A 29 30.05 15.37 -41.97
C GLN A 29 30.88 15.16 -43.25
N ASN A 30 30.24 15.14 -44.42
CA ASN A 30 30.86 14.93 -45.73
C ASN A 30 31.67 13.62 -45.86
N CYS A 31 31.24 12.58 -45.14
CA CYS A 31 31.75 11.22 -45.28
C CYS A 31 30.96 10.49 -46.38
N LYS A 32 31.65 9.68 -47.19
CA LYS A 32 30.99 8.83 -48.19
C LYS A 32 30.45 7.56 -47.52
N VAL A 33 29.15 7.30 -47.63
CA VAL A 33 28.47 6.21 -46.95
C VAL A 33 28.09 5.09 -47.93
N TYR A 34 28.60 3.89 -47.67
CA TYR A 34 28.20 2.64 -48.29
C TYR A 34 27.25 1.91 -47.33
N ALA A 35 25.94 2.06 -47.57
CA ALA A 35 24.87 1.50 -46.76
C ALA A 35 24.55 0.06 -47.22
N VAL A 36 24.83 -0.92 -46.37
CA VAL A 36 24.56 -2.34 -46.61
C VAL A 36 23.37 -2.80 -45.78
N ASP A 37 22.36 -3.38 -46.43
CA ASP A 37 21.19 -3.98 -45.77
C ASP A 37 20.57 -5.09 -46.64
N ASN A 38 19.72 -5.93 -46.06
CA ASN A 38 19.04 -7.04 -46.73
C ASN A 38 17.50 -6.96 -46.65
N TRP A 39 16.95 -5.89 -46.05
CA TRP A 39 15.52 -5.66 -45.80
C TRP A 39 14.82 -6.66 -44.88
N THR A 40 15.53 -7.51 -44.12
CA THR A 40 14.89 -8.44 -43.16
C THR A 40 14.17 -7.69 -42.03
N THR A 41 14.77 -6.61 -41.50
CA THR A 41 14.15 -5.71 -40.51
C THR A 41 14.27 -4.23 -40.89
N GLY A 42 15.20 -3.88 -41.80
CA GLY A 42 15.37 -2.53 -42.33
C GLY A 42 14.23 -2.09 -43.25
N LYS A 43 13.96 -0.77 -43.32
CA LYS A 43 12.81 -0.21 -44.06
C LYS A 43 13.27 0.78 -45.13
N LYS A 44 12.71 0.68 -46.34
CA LYS A 44 13.04 1.57 -47.48
C LYS A 44 12.82 3.05 -47.15
N ALA A 45 11.73 3.38 -46.43
CA ALA A 45 11.44 4.74 -45.95
C ALA A 45 12.51 5.34 -45.02
N ASN A 46 13.31 4.51 -44.32
CA ASN A 46 14.40 5.00 -43.46
C ASN A 46 15.60 5.51 -44.28
N LEU A 47 15.76 5.09 -45.54
CA LEU A 47 16.84 5.49 -46.43
C LEU A 47 16.39 6.39 -47.58
N GLU A 48 15.09 6.49 -47.86
CA GLU A 48 14.53 7.31 -48.94
C GLU A 48 15.02 8.78 -48.94
N PRO A 49 15.17 9.48 -47.80
CA PRO A 49 15.76 10.83 -47.77
C PRO A 49 17.23 10.89 -48.23
N LEU A 50 17.95 9.77 -48.16
CA LEU A 50 19.38 9.67 -48.43
C LEU A 50 19.69 9.18 -49.85
N LEU A 51 18.74 8.52 -50.53
CA LEU A 51 18.94 7.94 -51.87
C LEU A 51 19.38 8.96 -52.95
N ASN A 52 19.11 10.25 -52.74
CA ASN A 52 19.47 11.33 -53.68
C ASN A 52 20.77 12.08 -53.30
N GLN A 53 21.50 11.63 -52.27
CA GLN A 53 22.75 12.24 -51.83
C GLN A 53 23.93 11.67 -52.64
N GLU A 54 24.74 12.54 -53.27
CA GLU A 54 25.89 12.12 -54.11
C GLU A 54 26.91 11.21 -53.37
N ASN A 55 27.03 11.43 -52.05
CA ASN A 55 27.92 10.66 -51.17
C ASN A 55 27.28 9.39 -50.57
N PHE A 56 26.05 9.03 -50.95
CA PHE A 56 25.35 7.84 -50.46
C PHE A 56 25.28 6.75 -51.53
N VAL A 57 25.60 5.52 -51.16
CA VAL A 57 25.48 4.34 -52.03
C VAL A 57 24.82 3.22 -51.23
N PHE A 58 23.62 2.79 -51.65
CA PHE A 58 22.98 1.61 -51.09
C PHE A 58 23.46 0.33 -51.79
N ILE A 59 23.66 -0.73 -51.02
CA ILE A 59 24.07 -2.07 -51.44
C ILE A 59 23.12 -3.08 -50.80
N GLU A 60 22.26 -3.70 -51.60
CA GLU A 60 21.39 -4.80 -51.14
C GLU A 60 22.23 -6.09 -51.03
N HIS A 61 22.54 -6.53 -49.81
CA HIS A 61 23.38 -7.71 -49.59
C HIS A 61 23.10 -8.40 -48.26
N ASN A 62 23.07 -9.74 -48.27
CA ASN A 62 22.99 -10.57 -47.06
C ASN A 62 24.39 -11.04 -46.63
N LEU A 63 24.83 -10.57 -45.46
CA LEU A 63 26.16 -10.81 -44.88
C LEU A 63 26.45 -12.28 -44.52
N GLU A 64 25.45 -13.16 -44.53
CA GLU A 64 25.67 -14.62 -44.46
C GLU A 64 26.46 -15.15 -45.67
N LYS A 65 26.50 -14.38 -46.76
CA LYS A 65 27.20 -14.70 -48.00
C LYS A 65 28.38 -13.74 -48.19
N PRO A 66 29.51 -14.20 -48.75
CA PRO A 66 30.55 -13.33 -49.26
C PRO A 66 29.98 -12.33 -50.29
N PHE A 67 30.60 -11.16 -50.42
CA PHE A 67 30.19 -10.19 -51.43
C PHE A 67 30.66 -10.64 -52.82
N ASP A 68 29.72 -10.86 -53.75
CA ASP A 68 30.02 -11.28 -55.14
C ASP A 68 30.79 -10.22 -55.95
N THR A 69 30.83 -8.97 -55.46
CA THR A 69 31.61 -7.87 -56.05
C THR A 69 32.56 -7.25 -55.01
N PRO A 70 33.79 -6.86 -55.39
CA PRO A 70 34.72 -6.22 -54.45
C PRO A 70 34.15 -4.90 -53.91
N ILE A 71 33.92 -4.84 -52.60
CA ILE A 71 33.51 -3.62 -51.90
C ILE A 71 34.56 -2.51 -52.14
N PRO A 72 34.15 -1.29 -52.55
CA PRO A 72 35.06 -0.16 -52.72
C PRO A 72 35.87 0.14 -51.45
N LYS A 73 37.02 0.80 -51.57
CA LYS A 73 37.85 1.13 -50.42
C LYS A 73 37.08 2.00 -49.41
N VAL A 74 36.95 1.50 -48.18
CA VAL A 74 36.47 2.23 -47.02
C VAL A 74 37.56 2.35 -45.95
N ASP A 75 37.49 3.41 -45.16
CA ASP A 75 38.39 3.70 -44.04
C ASP A 75 37.75 3.29 -42.69
N TYR A 76 36.43 3.16 -42.66
CA TYR A 76 35.63 2.84 -41.48
C TYR A 76 34.57 1.78 -41.78
N ILE A 77 34.34 0.84 -40.86
CA ILE A 77 33.24 -0.12 -40.92
C ILE A 77 32.47 -0.10 -39.61
N PHE A 78 31.18 0.19 -39.70
CA PHE A 78 30.21 0.11 -38.61
C PHE A 78 29.32 -1.11 -38.84
N HIS A 79 29.40 -2.12 -37.97
CA HIS A 79 28.58 -3.31 -38.02
C HIS A 79 27.41 -3.20 -37.05
N LEU A 80 26.26 -2.74 -37.55
CA LEU A 80 24.98 -2.68 -36.83
C LEU A 80 24.00 -3.77 -37.32
N ALA A 81 24.38 -4.59 -38.30
CA ALA A 81 23.54 -5.67 -38.81
C ALA A 81 23.44 -6.80 -37.78
N GLY A 82 22.26 -6.95 -37.19
CA GLY A 82 21.91 -8.08 -36.34
C GLY A 82 20.41 -8.17 -36.22
N VAL A 83 19.86 -9.37 -36.35
CA VAL A 83 18.42 -9.60 -36.15
C VAL A 83 18.18 -9.88 -34.68
N GLU A 84 17.52 -8.94 -34.00
CA GLU A 84 16.98 -9.12 -32.64
C GLU A 84 15.58 -9.70 -32.78
N ALA A 85 15.49 -11.01 -32.99
CA ALA A 85 14.25 -11.69 -33.38
C ALA A 85 13.13 -11.52 -32.31
N TYR A 86 13.48 -11.75 -31.04
CA TYR A 86 12.61 -11.50 -29.87
C TYR A 86 12.09 -10.06 -29.75
N VAL A 87 12.86 -9.06 -30.22
CA VAL A 87 12.41 -7.66 -30.26
C VAL A 87 11.44 -7.45 -31.41
N ASN A 88 11.63 -8.10 -32.55
CA ASN A 88 10.86 -7.85 -33.77
C ASN A 88 9.67 -8.80 -33.98
N GLY A 89 9.42 -9.73 -33.07
CA GLY A 89 8.33 -10.71 -33.18
C GLY A 89 8.59 -11.76 -34.26
N LEU A 90 9.86 -12.14 -34.43
CA LEU A 90 10.32 -13.20 -35.32
C LEU A 90 10.83 -14.36 -34.46
N ASP A 91 10.66 -15.60 -34.94
CA ASP A 91 11.27 -16.77 -34.31
C ASP A 91 12.81 -16.71 -34.46
N VAL A 92 13.58 -17.15 -33.46
CA VAL A 92 15.05 -17.28 -33.62
C VAL A 92 15.38 -18.42 -34.58
N SER A 93 15.69 -18.04 -35.82
CA SER A 93 16.08 -18.94 -36.90
C SER A 93 17.60 -19.14 -36.98
N LEU A 94 18.04 -20.11 -37.79
CA LEU A 94 19.47 -20.36 -38.03
C LEU A 94 20.14 -19.15 -38.72
N GLU A 95 19.43 -18.50 -39.63
CA GLU A 95 19.81 -17.25 -40.30
C GLU A 95 20.09 -16.14 -39.27
N THR A 96 19.20 -15.99 -38.27
CA THR A 96 19.38 -15.02 -37.17
C THR A 96 20.70 -15.24 -36.40
N LEU A 97 21.12 -16.49 -36.22
CA LEU A 97 22.40 -16.83 -35.58
C LEU A 97 23.58 -16.62 -36.55
N LEU A 98 23.43 -16.97 -37.83
CA LEU A 98 24.48 -16.84 -38.85
C LEU A 98 24.79 -15.36 -39.17
N VAL A 99 23.79 -14.50 -39.33
CA VAL A 99 24.04 -13.06 -39.58
C VAL A 99 24.75 -12.40 -38.38
N ASN A 100 24.38 -12.78 -37.15
CA ASN A 100 25.01 -12.32 -35.91
C ASN A 100 26.35 -13.04 -35.58
N SER A 101 26.92 -13.86 -36.48
CA SER A 101 28.20 -14.55 -36.24
C SER A 101 29.10 -14.60 -37.48
N LEU A 102 28.64 -15.21 -38.57
CA LEU A 102 29.33 -15.28 -39.86
C LEU A 102 29.37 -13.91 -40.56
N GLY A 103 28.28 -13.13 -40.49
CA GLY A 103 28.26 -11.77 -41.04
C GLY A 103 29.31 -10.84 -40.41
N THR A 104 29.57 -11.00 -39.11
CA THR A 104 30.67 -10.31 -38.40
C THR A 104 32.04 -10.70 -38.94
N LYS A 105 32.26 -12.00 -39.26
CA LYS A 105 33.51 -12.49 -39.85
C LYS A 105 33.78 -11.85 -41.22
N GLU A 106 32.79 -11.78 -42.11
CA GLU A 106 33.01 -11.25 -43.46
C GLU A 106 33.40 -9.76 -43.43
N LEU A 107 32.74 -8.97 -42.57
CA LEU A 107 33.10 -7.56 -42.39
C LEU A 107 34.46 -7.36 -41.71
N LEU A 108 34.86 -8.26 -40.80
CA LEU A 108 36.20 -8.28 -40.20
C LEU A 108 37.30 -8.60 -41.22
N GLU A 109 37.08 -9.52 -42.16
CA GLU A 109 38.01 -9.81 -43.26
C GLU A 109 38.13 -8.63 -44.25
N ILE A 110 37.03 -7.92 -44.54
CA ILE A 110 37.08 -6.68 -45.33
C ILE A 110 37.87 -5.60 -44.57
N ALA A 111 37.61 -5.40 -43.27
CA ALA A 111 38.33 -4.43 -42.45
C ALA A 111 39.84 -4.69 -42.42
N LYS A 112 40.23 -5.96 -42.19
CA LYS A 112 41.60 -6.47 -42.23
C LYS A 112 42.27 -6.27 -43.59
N THR A 113 41.57 -6.60 -44.68
CA THR A 113 42.10 -6.50 -46.05
C THR A 113 42.30 -5.04 -46.49
N GLN A 114 41.35 -4.16 -46.17
CA GLN A 114 41.39 -2.74 -46.55
C GLN A 114 42.12 -1.84 -45.54
N LYS A 115 42.45 -2.37 -44.35
CA LYS A 115 42.96 -1.65 -43.17
C LYS A 115 42.00 -0.59 -42.61
N ALA A 116 40.70 -0.85 -42.73
CA ALA A 116 39.64 0.00 -42.19
C ALA A 116 39.50 -0.20 -40.66
N LYS A 117 39.05 0.84 -39.93
CA LYS A 117 38.69 0.69 -38.51
C LYS A 117 37.34 -0.01 -38.36
N PHE A 118 37.25 -1.09 -37.58
CA PHE A 118 36.03 -1.90 -37.39
C PHE A 118 35.30 -1.63 -36.06
N LEU A 119 34.00 -1.36 -36.09
CA LEU A 119 33.17 -1.17 -34.89
C LEU A 119 32.03 -2.19 -34.89
N LEU A 120 31.96 -3.02 -33.85
CA LEU A 120 30.83 -3.92 -33.60
C LEU A 120 29.79 -3.22 -32.70
N ALA A 121 28.54 -3.16 -33.15
CA ALA A 121 27.41 -2.86 -32.28
C ALA A 121 26.88 -4.17 -31.65
N SER A 122 27.12 -4.30 -30.35
CA SER A 122 26.63 -5.34 -29.46
C SER A 122 25.47 -4.77 -28.60
N THR A 123 24.83 -5.62 -27.79
CA THR A 123 23.80 -5.18 -26.83
C THR A 123 24.32 -5.26 -25.39
N ALA A 124 23.84 -4.38 -24.52
CA ALA A 124 24.02 -4.49 -23.07
C ALA A 124 23.27 -5.72 -22.49
N ASP A 125 22.28 -6.28 -23.20
CA ASP A 125 21.47 -7.40 -22.72
C ASP A 125 22.29 -8.69 -22.52
N ILE A 126 23.45 -8.85 -23.17
CA ILE A 126 24.35 -10.00 -22.93
C ILE A 126 24.91 -10.04 -21.50
N LEU A 127 24.77 -8.96 -20.73
CA LEU A 127 25.11 -8.88 -19.30
C LEU A 127 24.05 -9.53 -18.39
N SER A 128 22.86 -9.86 -18.92
CA SER A 128 21.76 -10.51 -18.18
C SER A 128 21.88 -12.04 -18.07
N GLY A 129 22.55 -12.67 -19.05
CA GLY A 129 22.48 -14.13 -19.25
C GLY A 129 23.34 -14.96 -18.31
N GLN A 130 22.74 -15.99 -17.71
CA GLN A 130 23.41 -16.95 -16.83
C GLN A 130 24.54 -17.71 -17.56
N LEU A 131 25.78 -17.61 -17.05
CA LEU A 131 26.96 -18.30 -17.61
C LEU A 131 27.25 -19.68 -16.96
N ALA A 132 26.45 -20.10 -15.99
CA ALA A 132 26.68 -21.32 -15.21
C ALA A 132 25.36 -22.04 -14.90
N VAL A 133 24.95 -22.92 -15.83
CA VAL A 133 23.78 -23.81 -15.65
C VAL A 133 24.28 -25.25 -15.70
N THR A 134 24.04 -26.03 -14.63
CA THR A 134 24.45 -27.44 -14.53
C THR A 134 23.44 -28.42 -15.13
N ASP A 135 22.26 -27.93 -15.53
CA ASP A 135 21.16 -28.68 -16.12
C ASP A 135 21.03 -28.34 -17.61
N LEU A 136 21.42 -29.28 -18.48
CA LEU A 136 21.34 -29.09 -19.94
C LEU A 136 19.92 -28.84 -20.44
N THR A 137 18.87 -29.25 -19.70
CA THR A 137 17.48 -28.98 -20.07
C THR A 137 17.04 -27.53 -19.80
N ARG A 138 17.88 -26.75 -19.11
CA ARG A 138 17.66 -25.32 -18.79
C ARG A 138 18.73 -24.40 -19.38
N LEU A 139 19.69 -24.95 -20.15
CA LEU A 139 20.84 -24.19 -20.65
C LEU A 139 20.42 -23.03 -21.55
N PHE A 140 19.37 -23.21 -22.35
CA PHE A 140 18.85 -22.19 -23.25
C PHE A 140 17.70 -21.38 -22.61
N GLY A 141 16.86 -21.97 -21.75
CA GLY A 141 15.78 -21.22 -21.12
C GLY A 141 14.85 -22.05 -20.23
N LEU A 142 13.75 -21.41 -19.80
CA LEU A 142 12.62 -22.05 -19.12
C LEU A 142 11.35 -22.13 -20.00
N ASN A 143 11.38 -21.45 -21.16
CA ASN A 143 10.37 -21.45 -22.21
C ASN A 143 11.02 -20.93 -23.51
N HIS A 144 10.28 -21.01 -24.62
CA HIS A 144 10.69 -20.52 -25.96
C HIS A 144 11.29 -19.10 -25.92
N ARG A 145 10.64 -18.16 -25.23
CA ARG A 145 11.10 -16.76 -25.17
C ARG A 145 12.48 -16.62 -24.53
N HIS A 146 12.77 -17.38 -23.47
CA HIS A 146 14.11 -17.40 -22.88
C HIS A 146 15.13 -18.10 -23.80
N GLU A 147 14.73 -19.20 -24.46
CA GLU A 147 15.57 -19.92 -25.43
C GLU A 147 16.02 -19.01 -26.59
N GLU A 148 15.11 -18.17 -27.07
CA GLU A 148 15.38 -17.16 -28.10
C GLU A 148 16.33 -16.05 -27.61
N LEU A 149 16.06 -15.49 -26.43
CA LEU A 149 16.90 -14.47 -25.79
C LEU A 149 18.32 -14.97 -25.57
N TYR A 150 18.48 -16.17 -25.01
CA TYR A 150 19.79 -16.78 -24.76
C TYR A 150 20.54 -17.05 -26.06
N SER A 151 19.86 -17.57 -27.08
CA SER A 151 20.44 -17.85 -28.40
C SER A 151 20.95 -16.57 -29.09
N HIS A 152 20.20 -15.46 -28.97
CA HIS A 152 20.68 -14.15 -29.42
C HIS A 152 21.90 -13.65 -28.62
N HIS A 153 21.88 -13.79 -27.29
CA HIS A 153 23.00 -13.38 -26.44
C HIS A 153 24.29 -14.13 -26.78
N GLU A 154 24.23 -15.44 -27.04
CA GLU A 154 25.40 -16.22 -27.45
C GLU A 154 25.93 -15.83 -28.84
N ALA A 155 25.06 -15.52 -29.80
CA ALA A 155 25.50 -15.01 -31.10
C ALA A 155 26.22 -13.66 -30.97
N LYS A 156 25.72 -12.74 -30.13
CA LYS A 156 26.40 -11.47 -29.82
C LYS A 156 27.71 -11.68 -29.06
N ARG A 157 27.76 -12.57 -28.06
CA ARG A 157 28.98 -12.96 -27.34
C ARG A 157 30.03 -13.56 -28.29
N PHE A 158 29.64 -14.39 -29.24
CA PHE A 158 30.52 -14.90 -30.30
C PHE A 158 31.05 -13.77 -31.20
N SER A 159 30.20 -12.82 -31.61
CA SER A 159 30.62 -11.63 -32.38
C SER A 159 31.65 -10.77 -31.64
N GLU A 160 31.52 -10.60 -30.32
CA GLU A 160 32.54 -9.94 -29.49
C GLU A 160 33.85 -10.74 -29.48
N ALA A 161 33.78 -12.06 -29.26
CA ALA A 161 34.94 -12.94 -29.20
C ALA A 161 35.73 -12.98 -30.53
N ILE A 162 35.06 -13.10 -31.68
CA ILE A 162 35.74 -13.08 -32.98
C ILE A 162 36.34 -11.70 -33.30
N THR A 163 35.68 -10.61 -32.89
CA THR A 163 36.24 -9.25 -33.03
C THR A 163 37.53 -9.08 -32.21
N PHE A 164 37.55 -9.59 -30.98
CA PHE A 164 38.73 -9.61 -30.11
C PHE A 164 39.87 -10.45 -30.71
N GLU A 165 39.57 -11.62 -31.27
CA GLU A 165 40.58 -12.45 -31.92
C GLU A 165 41.21 -11.82 -33.17
N TYR A 166 40.44 -11.04 -33.96
CA TYR A 166 41.00 -10.29 -35.09
C TYR A 166 41.88 -9.13 -34.64
N LEU A 167 41.53 -8.46 -33.53
CA LEU A 167 42.37 -7.43 -32.92
C LEU A 167 43.70 -8.04 -32.43
N ASN A 168 43.65 -9.15 -31.69
CA ASN A 168 44.86 -9.80 -31.16
C ASN A 168 45.75 -10.35 -32.28
N ARG A 169 45.20 -11.16 -33.20
CA ARG A 169 45.97 -11.91 -34.21
C ARG A 169 46.44 -11.06 -35.39
N TYR A 170 45.65 -10.06 -35.79
CA TYR A 170 45.93 -9.25 -36.99
C TYR A 170 46.20 -7.77 -36.68
N GLN A 171 46.21 -7.37 -35.40
CA GLN A 171 46.41 -5.99 -34.96
C GLN A 171 45.40 -5.01 -35.59
N LEU A 172 44.18 -5.50 -35.85
CA LEU A 172 43.09 -4.72 -36.43
C LEU A 172 42.68 -3.58 -35.49
N ASN A 173 42.50 -2.37 -36.02
CA ASN A 173 41.91 -1.27 -35.25
C ASN A 173 40.40 -1.53 -35.09
N ALA A 174 40.05 -2.25 -34.02
CA ALA A 174 38.68 -2.62 -33.69
C ALA A 174 38.26 -2.13 -32.30
N ARG A 175 36.95 -2.02 -32.09
CA ARG A 175 36.31 -1.85 -30.77
C ARG A 175 34.88 -2.35 -30.78
N ILE A 176 34.36 -2.61 -29.59
CA ILE A 176 33.03 -3.15 -29.34
C ILE A 176 32.22 -2.10 -28.58
N VAL A 177 30.98 -1.86 -29.02
CA VAL A 177 30.06 -0.93 -28.39
C VAL A 177 28.76 -1.66 -28.05
N ARG A 178 28.52 -1.89 -26.77
CA ARG A 178 27.27 -2.47 -26.23
C ARG A 178 26.25 -1.34 -26.03
N LEU A 179 25.17 -1.35 -26.78
CA LEU A 179 24.10 -0.36 -26.67
C LEU A 179 23.04 -0.82 -25.66
N GLY A 180 22.49 0.11 -24.89
CA GLY A 180 21.27 -0.11 -24.10
C GLY A 180 19.99 -0.09 -24.93
N LEU A 181 18.85 0.03 -24.25
CA LEU A 181 17.54 0.18 -24.89
C LEU A 181 17.44 1.53 -25.62
N VAL A 182 17.74 1.54 -26.93
CA VAL A 182 17.67 2.76 -27.75
C VAL A 182 16.24 3.07 -28.16
N TYR A 183 15.82 4.33 -28.07
CA TYR A 183 14.49 4.81 -28.48
C TYR A 183 14.55 6.15 -29.22
N GLY A 184 13.57 6.43 -30.08
CA GLY A 184 13.52 7.65 -30.89
C GLY A 184 12.73 7.53 -32.19
N PRO A 185 12.69 8.59 -33.02
CA PRO A 185 12.10 8.56 -34.36
C PRO A 185 12.65 7.42 -35.25
N MET A 186 11.80 6.81 -36.07
CA MET A 186 12.05 5.59 -36.87
C MET A 186 12.13 4.27 -36.08
N MET A 187 11.98 4.25 -34.75
CA MET A 187 11.93 2.99 -33.99
C MET A 187 10.73 2.12 -34.39
N ASN A 188 10.87 0.79 -34.28
CA ASN A 188 9.79 -0.15 -34.58
C ASN A 188 8.77 -0.21 -33.42
N LEU A 189 7.63 0.49 -33.50
CA LEU A 189 6.58 0.39 -32.47
C LEU A 189 5.84 -0.95 -32.44
N ALA A 190 5.94 -1.78 -33.50
CA ALA A 190 5.43 -3.14 -33.48
C ALA A 190 6.42 -4.12 -32.80
N SER A 191 7.52 -3.62 -32.21
CA SER A 191 8.45 -4.44 -31.44
C SER A 191 7.83 -4.92 -30.12
N GLY A 192 8.23 -6.11 -29.68
CA GLY A 192 7.81 -6.71 -28.41
C GLY A 192 8.43 -6.05 -27.17
N ASN A 193 9.23 -4.98 -27.30
CA ASN A 193 9.85 -4.33 -26.14
C ASN A 193 8.87 -3.43 -25.38
N ASP A 194 9.02 -3.39 -24.06
CA ASP A 194 8.00 -2.84 -23.16
C ASP A 194 7.83 -1.32 -23.31
N LEU A 195 8.92 -0.59 -23.63
CA LEU A 195 8.91 0.85 -23.87
C LEU A 195 8.16 1.21 -25.17
N ALA A 196 8.38 0.45 -26.24
CA ALA A 196 7.68 0.65 -27.51
C ALA A 196 6.16 0.42 -27.36
N GLN A 197 5.76 -0.61 -26.61
CA GLN A 197 4.36 -0.89 -26.31
C GLN A 197 3.70 0.25 -25.51
N LEU A 198 4.38 0.78 -24.49
CA LEU A 198 3.87 1.92 -23.70
C LEU A 198 3.75 3.20 -24.53
N LEU A 199 4.73 3.52 -25.39
CA LEU A 199 4.64 4.66 -26.32
C LEU A 199 3.51 4.49 -27.35
N LEU A 200 3.30 3.28 -27.87
CA LEU A 200 2.21 2.97 -28.80
C LEU A 200 0.84 3.10 -28.14
N ALA A 201 0.68 2.58 -26.92
CA ALA A 201 -0.56 2.71 -26.15
C ALA A 201 -0.86 4.18 -25.81
N ALA A 202 0.14 4.94 -25.37
CA ALA A 202 0.03 6.38 -25.11
C ALA A 202 -0.39 7.18 -26.36
N LYS A 203 0.23 6.91 -27.50
CA LYS A 203 -0.14 7.49 -28.80
C LYS A 203 -1.60 7.21 -29.15
N ASN A 204 -2.02 5.95 -29.01
CA ASN A 204 -3.33 5.45 -29.42
C ASN A 204 -4.46 5.75 -28.42
N GLN A 205 -4.15 6.36 -27.25
CA GLN A 205 -5.09 6.53 -26.13
C GLN A 205 -5.67 5.19 -25.62
N GLN A 206 -4.86 4.14 -25.69
CA GLN A 206 -5.16 2.82 -25.14
C GLN A 206 -4.64 2.70 -23.69
N PRO A 207 -5.15 1.77 -22.88
CA PRO A 207 -4.61 1.53 -21.55
C PRO A 207 -3.11 1.21 -21.59
N LEU A 208 -2.34 1.86 -20.72
CA LEU A 208 -0.93 1.59 -20.49
C LEU A 208 -0.83 0.28 -19.71
N LYS A 209 -0.64 -0.82 -20.44
CA LYS A 209 -0.57 -2.16 -19.85
C LYS A 209 0.76 -2.37 -19.14
N ILE A 210 0.67 -2.56 -17.83
CA ILE A 210 1.81 -2.84 -16.96
C ILE A 210 1.77 -4.29 -16.55
N ILE A 211 2.84 -5.03 -16.88
CA ILE A 211 2.98 -6.43 -16.51
C ILE A 211 3.31 -6.56 -15.02
N ASP A 212 2.53 -7.38 -14.32
CA ASP A 212 2.59 -7.67 -12.87
C ASP A 212 2.53 -6.40 -12.00
N GLN A 213 3.68 -5.83 -11.66
CA GLN A 213 3.84 -4.60 -10.85
C GLN A 213 4.69 -3.52 -11.57
N GLY A 214 5.12 -3.76 -12.80
CA GLY A 214 5.88 -2.80 -13.61
C GLY A 214 7.29 -2.45 -13.11
N LEU A 215 7.83 -3.17 -12.11
CA LEU A 215 9.14 -2.90 -11.51
C LEU A 215 10.34 -3.31 -12.37
N LYS A 216 10.13 -3.87 -13.58
CA LYS A 216 11.21 -4.12 -14.54
C LYS A 216 11.91 -2.79 -14.86
N THR A 217 13.19 -2.72 -14.53
CA THR A 217 14.01 -1.52 -14.73
C THR A 217 14.62 -1.53 -16.13
N ILE A 218 14.64 -0.37 -16.78
CA ILE A 218 15.23 -0.13 -18.10
C ILE A 218 16.09 1.14 -18.06
N TYR A 219 16.99 1.27 -19.04
CA TYR A 219 17.94 2.40 -19.18
C TYR A 219 17.74 3.07 -20.56
N PRO A 220 16.68 3.88 -20.75
CA PRO A 220 16.29 4.37 -22.07
C PRO A 220 17.32 5.36 -22.61
N THR A 221 17.93 5.03 -23.74
CA THR A 221 19.00 5.83 -24.35
C THR A 221 18.48 6.46 -25.63
N TYR A 222 18.47 7.79 -25.73
CA TYR A 222 17.88 8.45 -26.90
C TYR A 222 18.77 8.31 -28.14
N ILE A 223 18.14 8.17 -29.32
CA ILE A 223 18.82 7.81 -30.58
C ILE A 223 20.02 8.70 -30.94
N SER A 224 19.91 10.03 -30.78
CA SER A 224 21.01 10.94 -31.12
C SER A 224 22.23 10.78 -30.20
N ASP A 225 22.02 10.42 -28.92
CA ASP A 225 23.11 10.14 -27.99
C ASP A 225 23.78 8.81 -28.31
N ALA A 226 23.01 7.77 -28.68
CA ALA A 226 23.56 6.50 -29.14
C ALA A 226 24.42 6.66 -30.41
N VAL A 227 23.96 7.43 -31.39
CA VAL A 227 24.71 7.72 -32.63
C VAL A 227 25.94 8.60 -32.37
N TYR A 228 25.85 9.59 -31.46
CA TYR A 228 27.01 10.35 -30.99
C TYR A 228 28.05 9.44 -30.29
N GLY A 229 27.59 8.43 -29.55
CA GLY A 229 28.47 7.46 -28.90
C GLY A 229 29.17 6.52 -29.87
N LEU A 230 28.45 5.97 -30.86
CA LEU A 230 29.00 5.14 -31.93
C LEU A 230 30.07 5.89 -32.74
N THR A 231 29.79 7.14 -33.13
CA THR A 231 30.76 7.99 -33.84
C THR A 231 31.96 8.35 -32.97
N LYS A 232 31.76 8.69 -31.68
CA LYS A 232 32.87 8.95 -30.76
C LYS A 232 33.78 7.73 -30.55
N ALA A 233 33.19 6.53 -30.42
CA ALA A 233 33.93 5.27 -30.34
C ALA A 233 34.68 4.95 -31.65
N MET A 234 34.11 5.27 -32.81
CA MET A 234 34.78 5.12 -34.11
C MET A 234 36.01 6.05 -34.27
N PHE A 235 35.85 7.32 -33.91
CA PHE A 235 36.81 8.37 -34.28
C PHE A 235 37.83 8.73 -33.18
N SER A 236 37.60 8.35 -31.92
CA SER A 236 38.62 8.48 -30.88
C SER A 236 39.92 7.73 -31.25
N GLN A 237 41.03 8.18 -30.66
CA GLN A 237 42.33 7.52 -30.76
C GLN A 237 42.54 6.52 -29.61
N SER A 238 41.96 6.77 -28.42
CA SER A 238 42.06 5.90 -27.25
C SER A 238 41.16 4.67 -27.32
N SER A 239 40.21 4.60 -28.26
CA SER A 239 39.18 3.56 -28.30
C SER A 239 39.61 2.23 -28.90
N GLN A 240 40.79 2.11 -29.51
CA GLN A 240 41.25 0.85 -30.11
C GLN A 240 41.50 -0.21 -29.02
N GLY A 241 40.85 -1.37 -29.14
CA GLY A 241 40.97 -2.48 -28.18
C GLY A 241 39.91 -2.50 -27.09
N ASN A 242 39.18 -1.39 -26.88
CA ASN A 242 38.31 -1.25 -25.72
C ASN A 242 36.85 -1.66 -26.03
N ILE A 243 36.12 -1.97 -24.95
CA ILE A 243 34.70 -2.31 -24.95
C ILE A 243 33.96 -1.22 -24.20
N TYR A 244 33.01 -0.57 -24.87
CA TYR A 244 32.22 0.51 -24.30
C TYR A 244 30.77 0.10 -24.15
N THR A 245 30.18 0.29 -22.97
CA THR A 245 28.75 0.10 -22.76
C THR A 245 28.09 1.47 -22.68
N LEU A 246 27.18 1.76 -23.61
CA LEU A 246 26.55 3.07 -23.77
C LEU A 246 25.09 3.00 -23.34
N VAL A 247 24.82 3.55 -22.16
CA VAL A 247 23.51 3.59 -21.54
C VAL A 247 23.25 4.97 -20.95
N ASN A 248 22.00 5.41 -20.94
CA ASN A 248 21.61 6.50 -20.05
C ASN A 248 21.72 6.02 -18.59
N ALA A 249 22.31 6.84 -17.71
CA ALA A 249 22.39 6.52 -16.28
C ALA A 249 21.05 6.74 -15.55
N GLU A 250 20.14 7.53 -16.12
CA GLU A 250 18.75 7.67 -15.69
C GLU A 250 17.98 6.37 -15.94
N LYS A 251 17.94 5.49 -14.93
CA LYS A 251 17.19 4.23 -14.96
C LYS A 251 15.75 4.45 -14.49
N ILE A 252 14.80 3.81 -15.17
CA ILE A 252 13.36 3.95 -14.86
C ILE A 252 12.67 2.58 -14.85
N THR A 253 11.62 2.43 -14.03
CA THR A 253 10.73 1.25 -14.07
C THR A 253 9.65 1.43 -15.13
N LEU A 254 9.06 0.35 -15.63
CA LEU A 254 7.92 0.45 -16.56
C LEU A 254 6.72 1.18 -15.93
N LEU A 255 6.48 1.00 -14.63
CA LEU A 255 5.43 1.72 -13.91
C LEU A 255 5.71 3.23 -13.87
N ASN A 256 6.93 3.65 -13.51
CA ASN A 256 7.30 5.06 -13.46
C ASN A 256 7.27 5.69 -14.87
N LEU A 257 7.64 4.93 -15.92
CA LEU A 257 7.50 5.36 -17.32
C LEU A 257 6.02 5.56 -17.71
N ALA A 258 5.11 4.70 -17.26
CA ALA A 258 3.68 4.87 -17.53
C ALA A 258 3.06 6.04 -16.77
N TYR A 259 3.52 6.36 -15.55
CA TYR A 259 3.15 7.60 -14.85
C TYR A 259 3.69 8.83 -15.60
N LYS A 260 5.00 8.87 -15.90
CA LYS A 260 5.65 9.93 -16.69
C LYS A 260 4.95 10.16 -18.05
N LEU A 261 4.42 9.11 -18.69
CA LEU A 261 3.61 9.23 -19.90
C LEU A 261 2.20 9.84 -19.67
N LYS A 262 1.59 9.68 -18.50
CA LYS A 262 0.36 10.42 -18.13
C LYS A 262 0.68 11.90 -17.90
N ASP A 263 1.78 12.18 -17.22
CA ASP A 263 2.17 13.53 -16.77
C ASP A 263 2.63 14.40 -17.95
N LEU A 264 3.29 13.81 -18.94
CA LEU A 264 3.63 14.43 -20.22
C LEU A 264 2.45 14.54 -21.21
N LEU A 265 1.32 13.85 -20.95
CA LEU A 265 0.15 13.81 -21.84
C LEU A 265 -1.20 13.97 -21.10
N PRO A 266 -1.39 15.00 -20.25
CA PRO A 266 -2.61 15.16 -19.44
C PRO A 266 -3.89 15.26 -20.29
N GLN A 267 -3.78 15.80 -21.51
CA GLN A 267 -4.85 15.90 -22.50
C GLN A 267 -5.34 14.55 -23.04
N LYS A 268 -4.53 13.48 -22.95
CA LYS A 268 -4.84 12.13 -23.46
C LYS A 268 -5.58 11.26 -22.43
N LYS A 269 -5.65 11.67 -21.15
CA LYS A 269 -6.32 10.96 -20.05
C LYS A 269 -5.97 9.47 -19.93
N LEU A 270 -4.69 9.13 -20.09
CA LEU A 270 -4.21 7.74 -20.12
C LEU A 270 -4.50 7.00 -18.80
N VAL A 271 -4.98 5.77 -18.93
CA VAL A 271 -5.29 4.83 -17.83
C VAL A 271 -4.17 3.81 -17.75
N ILE A 272 -3.74 3.42 -16.54
CA ILE A 272 -2.81 2.29 -16.33
C ILE A 272 -3.64 1.04 -16.03
N GLU A 273 -3.32 -0.07 -16.68
CA GLU A 273 -3.98 -1.37 -16.52
C GLU A 273 -2.93 -2.40 -16.11
N PHE A 274 -3.01 -2.91 -14.87
CA PHE A 274 -2.13 -3.99 -14.43
C PHE A 274 -2.62 -5.33 -15.00
N VAL A 275 -1.73 -6.04 -15.70
CA VAL A 275 -2.01 -7.33 -16.34
C VAL A 275 -1.04 -8.40 -15.85
N SER A 276 -1.54 -9.61 -15.59
CA SER A 276 -0.69 -10.74 -15.20
C SER A 276 0.16 -11.23 -16.38
N GLY A 277 1.47 -11.32 -16.21
CA GLY A 277 2.38 -11.90 -17.20
C GLY A 277 2.87 -13.30 -16.83
N GLU A 278 3.66 -13.90 -17.72
CA GLU A 278 4.63 -14.90 -17.30
C GLU A 278 5.74 -14.20 -16.48
N ALA A 279 6.21 -14.85 -15.42
CA ALA A 279 6.97 -14.23 -14.33
C ALA A 279 8.17 -13.40 -14.84
N GLY A 280 8.00 -12.08 -14.86
CA GLY A 280 8.87 -11.19 -15.63
C GLY A 280 10.34 -11.22 -15.22
N GLU A 281 11.20 -11.16 -16.24
CA GLU A 281 12.64 -10.94 -16.09
C GLU A 281 12.91 -9.65 -15.30
N THR A 282 13.71 -9.77 -14.23
CA THR A 282 14.17 -8.61 -13.47
C THR A 282 15.22 -7.87 -14.29
N GLY A 283 14.84 -6.73 -14.87
CA GLY A 283 15.71 -5.93 -15.74
C GLY A 283 17.10 -5.67 -15.13
N THR A 284 18.13 -5.86 -15.94
CA THR A 284 19.54 -5.94 -15.52
C THR A 284 19.98 -4.68 -14.77
N ASN A 285 20.25 -4.78 -13.46
CA ASN A 285 20.94 -3.71 -12.74
C ASN A 285 22.40 -3.66 -13.22
N LEU A 286 22.76 -2.60 -13.94
CA LEU A 286 24.11 -2.39 -14.47
C LEU A 286 25.06 -1.88 -13.37
N GLY A 287 26.25 -2.48 -13.26
CA GLY A 287 27.24 -2.13 -12.23
C GLY A 287 28.09 -0.90 -12.58
N PRO A 288 28.90 -0.40 -11.63
CA PRO A 288 29.73 0.80 -11.80
C PRO A 288 30.73 0.69 -12.96
N GLU A 289 31.18 -0.53 -13.30
CA GLU A 289 32.08 -0.81 -14.42
C GLU A 289 31.49 -0.45 -15.79
N VAL A 290 30.17 -0.53 -15.97
CA VAL A 290 29.47 -0.04 -17.17
C VAL A 290 29.68 1.46 -17.33
N PHE A 291 29.39 2.21 -16.26
CA PHE A 291 29.49 3.68 -16.26
C PHE A 291 30.94 4.18 -16.35
N ALA A 292 31.91 3.42 -15.85
CA ALA A 292 33.33 3.72 -16.02
C ALA A 292 33.74 3.70 -17.52
N SER A 293 33.25 2.73 -18.30
CA SER A 293 33.62 2.60 -19.72
C SER A 293 33.20 3.84 -20.55
N GLN A 294 31.98 4.33 -20.38
CA GLN A 294 31.51 5.53 -21.07
C GLN A 294 32.26 6.81 -20.64
N GLN A 295 32.68 6.90 -19.38
CA GLN A 295 33.50 8.02 -18.89
C GLN A 295 34.91 8.02 -19.52
N GLU A 296 35.52 6.85 -19.73
CA GLU A 296 36.80 6.71 -20.45
C GLU A 296 36.69 7.17 -21.92
N LEU A 297 35.57 6.87 -22.58
CA LEU A 297 35.25 7.41 -23.91
C LEU A 297 34.91 8.93 -23.87
N GLY A 298 34.70 9.50 -22.69
CA GLY A 298 34.19 10.85 -22.48
C GLY A 298 32.78 11.05 -23.06
N TRP A 299 31.98 9.98 -23.17
CA TRP A 299 30.59 10.04 -23.61
C TRP A 299 29.65 10.10 -22.41
N ASN A 300 28.67 10.99 -22.49
CA ASN A 300 27.49 11.03 -21.63
C ASN A 300 26.31 11.41 -22.53
N PRO A 301 25.09 10.92 -22.23
CA PRO A 301 23.88 11.36 -22.93
C PRO A 301 23.62 12.85 -22.65
N LYS A 302 22.91 13.51 -23.57
CA LYS A 302 22.50 14.92 -23.46
C LYS A 302 20.99 15.10 -23.47
N ILE A 303 20.24 14.18 -24.07
CA ILE A 303 18.79 14.23 -24.14
C ILE A 303 18.21 13.48 -22.95
N ASN A 304 17.50 14.21 -22.07
CA ASN A 304 16.81 13.58 -20.94
C ASN A 304 15.59 12.78 -21.42
N LEU A 305 15.10 11.88 -20.55
CA LEU A 305 14.02 10.96 -20.89
C LEU A 305 12.76 11.68 -21.45
N ASP A 306 12.36 12.78 -20.82
CA ASP A 306 11.14 13.55 -21.17
C ASP A 306 11.23 14.21 -22.54
N GLN A 307 12.35 14.88 -22.84
CA GLN A 307 12.61 15.49 -24.13
C GLN A 307 12.61 14.45 -25.25
N GLY A 308 13.24 13.29 -25.02
CA GLY A 308 13.26 12.18 -25.96
C GLY A 308 11.86 11.56 -26.17
N ILE A 309 11.07 11.40 -25.10
CA ILE A 309 9.70 10.89 -25.17
C ILE A 309 8.81 11.84 -25.98
N LEU A 310 8.80 13.14 -25.64
CA LEU A 310 7.98 14.14 -26.34
C LEU A 310 8.36 14.24 -27.82
N THR A 311 9.65 14.20 -28.14
CA THR A 311 10.13 14.25 -29.54
C THR A 311 9.71 12.98 -30.32
N THR A 312 9.78 11.81 -29.69
CA THR A 312 9.33 10.54 -30.29
C THR A 312 7.83 10.54 -30.53
N LEU A 313 7.03 10.96 -29.53
CA LEU A 313 5.57 11.06 -29.63
C LEU A 313 5.13 12.06 -30.71
N LYS A 314 5.80 13.21 -30.83
CA LYS A 314 5.54 14.21 -31.88
C LYS A 314 5.76 13.63 -33.28
N TRP A 315 6.87 12.90 -33.50
CA TRP A 315 7.11 12.20 -34.77
C TRP A 315 6.02 11.16 -35.07
N LEU A 316 5.57 10.42 -34.05
CA LEU A 316 4.50 9.43 -34.17
C LEU A 316 3.13 10.07 -34.50
N GLU A 317 2.82 11.25 -33.95
CA GLU A 317 1.61 12.00 -34.28
C GLU A 317 1.63 12.58 -35.70
N THR A 318 2.80 12.93 -36.24
CA THR A 318 2.94 13.32 -37.66
C THR A 318 2.75 12.18 -38.65
N GLY A 319 2.48 10.95 -38.18
CA GLY A 319 2.16 9.80 -39.03
C GLY A 319 3.35 8.94 -39.47
N GLY A 320 4.57 9.25 -39.00
CA GLY A 320 5.80 8.53 -39.35
C GLY A 320 6.42 8.95 -40.70
N GLU A 321 5.61 9.35 -41.66
CA GLU A 321 6.03 9.95 -42.95
C GLU A 321 5.72 11.45 -43.01
N LYS A 322 6.49 12.20 -43.82
CA LYS A 322 6.32 13.65 -44.05
C LYS A 322 6.52 14.59 -42.85
N SER A 323 7.39 14.21 -41.91
CA SER A 323 8.16 15.23 -41.18
C SER A 323 9.26 15.78 -42.10
N ASN A 324 8.91 16.71 -43.00
CA ASN A 324 9.89 17.54 -43.72
C ASN A 324 10.52 18.53 -42.73
N TYR A 325 11.31 18.04 -41.76
CA TYR A 325 12.03 18.89 -40.82
C TYR A 325 13.34 19.42 -41.43
N LEU A 326 13.23 19.99 -42.63
CA LEU A 326 14.20 20.96 -43.11
C LEU A 326 13.94 22.26 -42.32
N PRO A 327 14.95 22.83 -41.64
CA PRO A 327 14.75 23.97 -40.75
C PRO A 327 14.17 25.19 -41.50
N PRO A 328 13.05 25.78 -41.03
CA PRO A 328 12.38 26.86 -41.73
C PRO A 328 13.15 28.18 -41.62
N ARG A 329 13.49 28.76 -42.77
CA ARG A 329 14.26 30.00 -42.88
C ARG A 329 13.30 31.23 -42.74
N PRO A 330 13.51 32.24 -41.85
CA PRO A 330 12.42 33.07 -41.27
C PRO A 330 12.27 34.55 -41.75
N LYS A 331 11.04 35.12 -41.78
CA LYS A 331 10.63 36.57 -41.87
C LYS A 331 11.48 37.56 -41.05
N ALA A 332 11.79 38.72 -41.62
CA ALA A 332 11.98 39.98 -40.88
C ALA A 332 10.61 40.72 -40.87
N ASP A 333 10.13 41.40 -39.82
CA ASP A 333 10.68 41.68 -38.48
C ASP A 333 9.56 41.77 -37.42
N GLN A 334 9.78 41.24 -36.20
CA GLN A 334 9.48 41.86 -34.88
C GLN A 334 9.88 40.90 -33.73
N PRO A 335 10.24 41.40 -32.52
CA PRO A 335 11.01 40.61 -31.55
C PRO A 335 10.19 40.01 -30.39
N LEU A 336 10.40 38.72 -30.08
CA LEU A 336 10.36 38.11 -28.73
C LEU A 336 10.76 36.61 -28.79
N THR A 337 11.25 36.09 -27.64
CA THR A 337 11.45 34.67 -27.25
C THR A 337 12.48 33.78 -28.00
N GLU A 338 13.24 33.03 -27.18
CA GLU A 338 14.09 31.84 -27.42
C GLU A 338 15.20 31.87 -28.51
N GLU A 339 16.45 31.61 -28.07
CA GLU A 339 17.61 31.47 -28.97
C GLU A 339 17.76 30.02 -29.49
N PRO A 340 17.98 29.81 -30.81
CA PRO A 340 18.14 28.48 -31.40
C PRO A 340 19.59 27.97 -31.31
N LEU A 341 19.76 26.64 -31.27
CA LEU A 341 21.06 25.97 -31.15
C LEU A 341 22.03 26.14 -32.34
N TYR A 342 21.54 26.57 -33.51
CA TYR A 342 22.32 27.03 -34.67
C TYR A 342 21.53 28.09 -35.46
N THR A 343 22.19 28.91 -36.26
CA THR A 343 21.65 30.22 -36.70
C THR A 343 21.03 30.25 -38.11
N PRO A 344 20.09 31.19 -38.40
CA PRO A 344 19.50 31.34 -39.71
C PRO A 344 20.38 31.97 -40.81
N GLU A 345 21.68 32.20 -40.59
CA GLU A 345 22.61 32.68 -41.64
C GLU A 345 23.62 31.62 -42.05
N GLU A 346 23.93 30.68 -41.16
CA GLU A 346 24.34 29.31 -41.53
C GLU A 346 23.25 28.61 -42.39
N LEU A 347 22.00 29.13 -42.35
CA LEU A 347 20.83 28.62 -43.06
C LEU A 347 19.93 29.75 -43.67
N GLY A 348 20.44 30.62 -44.55
CA GLY A 348 19.73 31.86 -44.98
C GLY A 348 18.62 31.82 -46.05
N ILE A 349 17.57 32.67 -45.90
CA ILE A 349 16.54 33.18 -46.87
C ILE A 349 15.05 32.85 -46.56
N LYS A 350 14.18 33.88 -46.58
CA LYS A 350 13.01 34.11 -45.69
C LYS A 350 11.58 33.98 -46.40
N PRO A 351 10.40 33.73 -45.72
CA PRO A 351 9.12 33.20 -46.28
C PRO A 351 7.86 34.16 -46.32
N ALA A 352 6.60 33.64 -46.30
CA ALA A 352 5.27 34.34 -46.42
C ALA A 352 4.06 33.66 -45.65
N VAL A 353 2.79 34.14 -45.78
CA VAL A 353 1.70 34.11 -44.71
C VAL A 353 0.27 33.58 -45.12
N ALA A 354 -0.59 33.28 -44.10
CA ALA A 354 -1.93 32.61 -44.01
C ALA A 354 -3.22 33.31 -44.54
N PRO A 355 -4.45 32.70 -44.40
CA PRO A 355 -5.52 33.23 -43.49
C PRO A 355 -6.52 32.18 -42.83
N GLN A 356 -7.66 32.62 -42.26
CA GLN A 356 -8.60 31.95 -41.28
C GLN A 356 -10.09 31.78 -41.75
N ILE A 357 -11.02 31.20 -40.92
CA ILE A 357 -12.51 31.46 -40.77
C ILE A 357 -13.20 30.56 -39.65
N SER A 358 -14.45 30.80 -39.16
CA SER A 358 -15.07 30.17 -37.92
C SER A 358 -16.66 30.01 -37.89
N PRO A 359 -17.36 29.42 -36.85
CA PRO A 359 -18.71 28.74 -36.98
C PRO A 359 -19.91 29.07 -35.97
N PRO A 360 -21.15 28.51 -36.12
CA PRO A 360 -22.34 28.74 -35.22
C PRO A 360 -23.34 27.57 -34.81
N VAL A 361 -23.51 27.30 -33.49
CA VAL A 361 -24.71 27.10 -32.56
C VAL A 361 -26.12 26.52 -32.98
N VAL A 362 -26.84 25.75 -32.08
CA VAL A 362 -28.30 25.90 -31.61
C VAL A 362 -29.02 24.68 -30.85
N ALA A 363 -29.61 24.96 -29.64
CA ALA A 363 -30.80 24.48 -28.83
C ALA A 363 -31.43 23.02 -28.72
N VAL A 364 -32.06 22.65 -27.55
CA VAL A 364 -32.80 21.34 -27.24
C VAL A 364 -33.93 21.38 -26.13
N PRO A 365 -35.13 20.72 -26.28
CA PRO A 365 -36.18 20.41 -25.24
C PRO A 365 -36.74 18.92 -25.26
N SER A 366 -37.73 18.33 -24.51
CA SER A 366 -38.53 18.50 -23.23
C SER A 366 -39.28 17.14 -22.82
N ARG A 367 -40.29 17.06 -21.88
CA ARG A 367 -41.03 15.79 -21.44
C ARG A 367 -42.43 15.98 -20.71
N PRO A 368 -43.35 14.96 -20.67
CA PRO A 368 -44.64 14.93 -19.88
C PRO A 368 -44.82 13.78 -18.78
N PRO A 369 -45.94 13.71 -17.97
CA PRO A 369 -46.02 13.03 -16.64
C PRO A 369 -47.03 11.84 -16.41
N LYS A 370 -47.37 11.46 -15.14
CA LYS A 370 -48.15 10.26 -14.67
C LYS A 370 -49.27 10.52 -13.59
N PRO A 371 -50.27 9.61 -13.34
CA PRO A 371 -51.45 9.80 -12.45
C PRO A 371 -51.49 9.02 -11.09
N LYS A 372 -52.62 9.09 -10.32
CA LYS A 372 -52.90 8.48 -8.98
C LYS A 372 -54.39 8.05 -8.79
N PHE A 373 -54.76 7.29 -7.73
CA PHE A 373 -56.14 6.84 -7.40
C PHE A 373 -56.47 6.74 -5.86
N HIS A 374 -57.75 6.51 -5.50
CA HIS A 374 -58.36 6.55 -4.14
C HIS A 374 -59.36 5.40 -3.84
N PHE A 375 -59.82 5.22 -2.57
CA PHE A 375 -60.97 4.35 -2.20
C PHE A 375 -61.70 4.77 -0.89
N GLN A 376 -62.91 4.24 -0.62
CA GLN A 376 -63.78 4.52 0.57
C GLN A 376 -64.63 3.30 1.01
N LEU A 377 -65.28 3.34 2.19
CA LEU A 377 -66.25 2.32 2.67
C LEU A 377 -67.40 2.93 3.53
N LYS A 378 -68.53 2.22 3.69
CA LYS A 378 -69.72 2.62 4.50
C LYS A 378 -70.31 1.44 5.29
N LEU A 379 -71.01 1.73 6.39
CA LEU A 379 -71.86 0.78 7.16
C LEU A 379 -73.16 1.49 7.64
N SER A 380 -74.17 0.72 8.08
CA SER A 380 -75.47 1.24 8.56
C SER A 380 -76.08 0.39 9.71
N LEU A 381 -76.99 0.97 10.49
CA LEU A 381 -77.66 0.33 11.65
C LEU A 381 -79.17 0.71 11.72
N PRO A 382 -80.05 -0.18 12.24
CA PRO A 382 -81.51 -0.01 12.22
C PRO A 382 -82.07 0.87 13.37
N ARG A 383 -83.34 1.31 13.22
CA ARG A 383 -83.98 2.32 14.07
C ARG A 383 -85.23 1.81 14.83
N LYS A 384 -85.09 1.46 16.12
CA LYS A 384 -86.01 1.74 17.27
C LYS A 384 -85.68 0.83 18.46
N LEU A 385 -85.49 1.43 19.64
CA LEU A 385 -85.22 0.75 20.93
C LEU A 385 -86.12 1.34 22.03
N THR A 386 -86.58 0.50 22.97
CA THR A 386 -87.46 0.87 24.10
C THR A 386 -86.71 1.65 25.19
N LYS A 387 -87.39 2.29 26.15
CA LYS A 387 -86.71 3.14 27.17
C LYS A 387 -85.75 2.33 28.06
N GLN A 388 -86.13 1.11 28.47
CA GLN A 388 -85.24 0.21 29.21
C GLN A 388 -84.10 -0.33 28.34
N THR A 389 -84.36 -0.79 27.11
CA THR A 389 -83.27 -1.24 26.22
C THR A 389 -82.34 -0.10 25.80
N LYS A 390 -82.81 1.15 25.73
CA LYS A 390 -81.96 2.33 25.59
C LYS A 390 -81.05 2.54 26.80
N ILE A 391 -81.55 2.42 28.04
CA ILE A 391 -80.72 2.54 29.24
C ILE A 391 -79.72 1.37 29.30
N ILE A 392 -80.16 0.13 29.06
CA ILE A 392 -79.28 -1.04 29.01
C ILE A 392 -78.23 -0.89 27.91
N LEU A 393 -78.60 -0.44 26.70
CA LEU A 393 -77.67 -0.27 25.59
C LEU A 393 -76.76 0.95 25.76
N ILE A 394 -77.20 2.04 26.41
CA ILE A 394 -76.33 3.17 26.79
C ILE A 394 -75.35 2.72 27.88
N SER A 395 -75.81 2.05 28.93
CA SER A 395 -74.92 1.51 29.97
C SER A 395 -73.98 0.44 29.43
N ALA A 396 -74.43 -0.42 28.50
CA ALA A 396 -73.60 -1.41 27.83
C ALA A 396 -72.60 -0.74 26.88
N VAL A 397 -72.98 0.31 26.14
CA VAL A 397 -72.06 1.11 25.31
C VAL A 397 -71.06 1.87 26.19
N LEU A 398 -71.47 2.44 27.33
CA LEU A 398 -70.57 3.11 28.27
C LEU A 398 -69.60 2.13 28.95
N LEU A 399 -70.07 0.93 29.32
CA LEU A 399 -69.23 -0.16 29.84
C LEU A 399 -68.26 -0.66 28.78
N LEU A 400 -68.75 -0.96 27.57
CA LEU A 400 -67.94 -1.38 26.42
C LEU A 400 -66.94 -0.29 26.02
N PHE A 401 -67.30 0.99 26.09
CA PHE A 401 -66.41 2.13 25.87
C PHE A 401 -65.36 2.22 26.98
N TYR A 402 -65.74 2.10 28.25
CA TYR A 402 -64.81 2.08 29.39
C TYR A 402 -63.81 0.91 29.33
N LEU A 403 -64.23 -0.25 28.78
CA LEU A 403 -63.39 -1.42 28.57
C LEU A 403 -62.51 -1.30 27.30
N LEU A 404 -63.08 -0.89 26.17
CA LEU A 404 -62.36 -0.82 24.88
C LEU A 404 -61.45 0.40 24.76
N VAL A 405 -61.81 1.57 25.30
CA VAL A 405 -61.01 2.80 25.12
C VAL A 405 -59.59 2.65 25.67
N PRO A 406 -59.33 2.08 26.87
CA PRO A 406 -57.97 1.78 27.33
C PRO A 406 -57.20 0.89 26.34
N VAL A 407 -57.83 -0.13 25.76
CA VAL A 407 -57.19 -1.07 24.82
C VAL A 407 -56.93 -0.44 23.45
N VAL A 408 -57.85 0.39 22.96
CA VAL A 408 -57.69 1.15 21.70
C VAL A 408 -56.58 2.20 21.85
N LEU A 409 -56.55 2.94 22.98
CA LEU A 409 -55.50 3.92 23.27
C LEU A 409 -54.14 3.24 23.48
N LEU A 410 -54.09 2.12 24.21
CA LEU A 410 -52.89 1.27 24.37
C LEU A 410 -52.22 0.97 23.02
N VAL A 411 -52.99 0.45 22.06
CA VAL A 411 -52.48 0.07 20.73
C VAL A 411 -52.18 1.29 19.86
N ALA A 412 -53.00 2.33 19.90
CA ALA A 412 -52.79 3.55 19.12
C ALA A 412 -51.49 4.27 19.53
N PHE A 413 -51.26 4.46 20.82
CA PHE A 413 -50.05 5.11 21.35
C PHE A 413 -48.81 4.23 21.18
N ALA A 414 -48.91 2.90 21.33
CA ALA A 414 -47.79 2.00 21.06
C ALA A 414 -47.35 2.06 19.58
N ARG A 415 -48.31 2.07 18.64
CA ARG A 415 -48.04 2.28 17.21
C ARG A 415 -47.44 3.66 16.91
N ALA A 416 -47.89 4.71 17.61
CA ALA A 416 -47.32 6.05 17.49
C ALA A 416 -45.86 6.11 17.98
N GLY A 417 -45.55 5.46 19.11
CA GLY A 417 -44.19 5.32 19.63
C GLY A 417 -43.26 4.55 18.69
N VAL A 418 -43.70 3.39 18.18
CA VAL A 418 -42.93 2.62 17.18
C VAL A 418 -42.67 3.43 15.91
N LYS A 419 -43.68 4.18 15.42
CA LYS A 419 -43.50 5.08 14.27
C LYS A 419 -42.43 6.13 14.54
N GLN A 420 -42.42 6.73 15.73
CA GLN A 420 -41.47 7.79 16.10
C GLN A 420 -40.05 7.25 16.31
N LEU A 421 -39.87 6.09 16.96
CA LEU A 421 -38.58 5.39 17.00
C LEU A 421 -38.07 5.05 15.59
N LYS A 422 -38.95 4.56 14.71
CA LYS A 422 -38.57 4.27 13.33
C LYS A 422 -38.16 5.53 12.56
N GLN A 423 -38.85 6.65 12.76
CA GLN A 423 -38.45 7.93 12.18
C GLN A 423 -37.11 8.42 12.73
N ALA A 424 -36.85 8.30 14.04
CA ALA A 424 -35.56 8.63 14.64
C ALA A 424 -34.43 7.75 14.08
N SER A 425 -34.67 6.44 13.93
CA SER A 425 -33.75 5.50 13.28
C SER A 425 -33.45 5.86 11.82
N GLN A 426 -34.49 6.19 11.04
CA GLN A 426 -34.34 6.64 9.64
C GLN A 426 -33.70 8.04 9.52
N GLN A 427 -33.67 8.82 10.60
CA GLN A 427 -33.01 10.13 10.68
C GLN A 427 -31.69 10.09 11.47
N MET A 428 -31.02 8.93 11.63
CA MET A 428 -29.67 8.82 12.21
C MET A 428 -28.55 9.40 11.32
N ASN A 429 -28.85 10.45 10.54
CA ASN A 429 -27.83 11.41 10.14
C ASN A 429 -27.72 12.43 11.29
N PHE A 430 -26.60 12.38 12.02
CA PHE A 430 -26.35 13.19 13.22
C PHE A 430 -26.28 14.72 12.96
N THR A 431 -26.55 15.19 11.75
CA THR A 431 -26.80 16.62 11.45
C THR A 431 -28.15 17.13 11.99
N GLN A 432 -29.07 16.26 12.42
CA GLN A 432 -30.41 16.64 12.92
C GLN A 432 -30.69 16.16 14.36
N VAL A 433 -29.68 16.21 15.24
CA VAL A 433 -29.77 15.68 16.62
C VAL A 433 -30.99 16.21 17.39
N ALA A 434 -31.24 17.53 17.32
CA ALA A 434 -32.39 18.18 17.95
C ALA A 434 -33.77 17.82 17.34
N GLN A 435 -33.83 16.98 16.30
CA GLN A 435 -35.03 16.28 15.83
C GLN A 435 -35.09 14.84 16.37
N ILE A 436 -33.94 14.14 16.37
CA ILE A 436 -33.82 12.78 16.92
C ILE A 436 -34.27 12.77 18.40
N THR A 437 -33.75 13.67 19.23
CA THR A 437 -34.14 13.81 20.65
C THR A 437 -35.64 14.09 20.81
N LYS A 438 -36.21 14.97 19.99
CA LYS A 438 -37.66 15.26 20.00
C LYS A 438 -38.50 14.06 19.56
N LEU A 439 -37.99 13.17 18.72
CA LEU A 439 -38.67 11.94 18.33
C LEU A 439 -38.57 10.86 19.40
N THR A 440 -37.40 10.65 20.02
CA THR A 440 -37.22 9.70 21.13
C THR A 440 -38.02 10.11 22.37
N ASP A 441 -38.03 11.39 22.73
CA ASP A 441 -38.79 11.90 23.88
C ASP A 441 -40.31 11.80 23.66
N ARG A 442 -40.78 11.92 22.40
CA ARG A 442 -42.18 11.66 22.03
C ARG A 442 -42.50 10.15 22.07
N ALA A 443 -41.59 9.31 21.57
CA ALA A 443 -41.77 7.87 21.58
C ALA A 443 -41.85 7.32 23.00
N GLN A 444 -40.94 7.74 23.88
CA GLN A 444 -40.96 7.42 25.32
C GLN A 444 -42.33 7.75 25.94
N LYS A 445 -42.79 9.00 25.81
CA LYS A 445 -44.08 9.45 26.37
C LYS A 445 -45.27 8.65 25.83
N ASN A 446 -45.21 8.23 24.56
CA ASN A 446 -46.23 7.37 23.97
C ASN A 446 -46.21 5.95 24.56
N PHE A 447 -45.04 5.34 24.77
CA PHE A 447 -44.93 4.01 25.40
C PHE A 447 -45.29 4.04 26.90
N GLU A 448 -44.91 5.09 27.64
CA GLU A 448 -45.32 5.31 29.04
C GLU A 448 -46.85 5.46 29.16
N PHE A 449 -47.48 6.20 28.23
CA PHE A 449 -48.94 6.31 28.17
C PHE A 449 -49.60 4.97 27.83
N SER A 450 -49.02 4.18 26.92
CA SER A 450 -49.44 2.80 26.67
C SER A 450 -49.33 1.92 27.92
N GLN A 451 -48.23 1.94 28.69
CA GLN A 451 -48.15 1.19 29.96
C GLN A 451 -49.24 1.63 30.95
N LYS A 452 -49.50 2.94 31.06
CA LYS A 452 -50.55 3.49 31.92
C LYS A 452 -51.95 2.98 31.51
N MET A 453 -52.21 2.81 30.21
CA MET A 453 -53.47 2.23 29.72
C MET A 453 -53.51 0.70 29.87
N LEU A 454 -52.39 0.00 29.66
CA LEU A 454 -52.28 -1.44 29.90
C LEU A 454 -52.62 -1.79 31.35
N ARG A 455 -52.04 -1.04 32.31
CA ARG A 455 -52.31 -1.18 33.75
C ARG A 455 -53.79 -0.93 34.06
N ARG A 456 -54.42 0.07 33.44
CA ARG A 456 -55.88 0.30 33.55
C ARG A 456 -56.72 -0.84 32.95
N SER A 457 -56.21 -1.55 31.95
CA SER A 457 -56.86 -2.72 31.35
C SER A 457 -56.56 -4.06 32.05
N GLN A 458 -55.80 -4.09 33.15
CA GLN A 458 -55.45 -5.36 33.83
C GLN A 458 -56.68 -6.16 34.30
N PHE A 459 -57.77 -5.49 34.69
CA PHE A 459 -59.04 -6.16 35.01
C PHE A 459 -59.59 -6.96 33.82
N ILE A 460 -59.47 -6.42 32.61
CA ILE A 460 -59.84 -7.09 31.36
C ILE A 460 -58.94 -8.30 31.13
N ALA A 461 -57.63 -8.16 31.36
CA ALA A 461 -56.69 -9.27 31.24
C ALA A 461 -56.94 -10.41 32.24
N SER A 462 -57.46 -10.13 33.43
CA SER A 462 -57.93 -11.16 34.36
C SER A 462 -59.27 -11.78 33.96
N VAL A 463 -60.25 -11.00 33.48
CA VAL A 463 -61.58 -11.50 33.09
C VAL A 463 -61.52 -12.40 31.85
N PHE A 464 -60.66 -12.07 30.88
CA PHE A 464 -60.51 -12.82 29.63
C PHE A 464 -59.33 -13.83 29.66
N GLY A 465 -58.73 -14.10 30.81
CA GLY A 465 -57.64 -15.08 30.97
C GLY A 465 -56.28 -14.70 30.37
N ILE A 466 -56.20 -13.64 29.55
CA ILE A 466 -55.00 -13.18 28.82
C ILE A 466 -53.92 -12.50 29.70
N LYS A 467 -53.79 -12.91 30.97
CA LYS A 467 -52.86 -12.34 31.95
C LYS A 467 -51.39 -12.42 31.48
N LEU A 468 -50.98 -13.56 30.92
CA LEU A 468 -49.63 -13.77 30.38
C LEU A 468 -49.33 -12.84 29.20
N LEU A 469 -50.29 -12.70 28.27
CA LEU A 469 -50.17 -11.78 27.13
C LEU A 469 -50.02 -10.32 27.58
N SER A 470 -50.77 -9.92 28.62
CA SER A 470 -50.67 -8.59 29.24
C SER A 470 -49.31 -8.35 29.91
N GLN A 471 -48.75 -9.35 30.59
CA GLN A 471 -47.40 -9.28 31.17
C GLN A 471 -46.31 -9.16 30.09
N ASN A 472 -46.40 -9.98 29.03
CA ASN A 472 -45.48 -9.93 27.90
C ASN A 472 -45.57 -8.57 27.15
N PHE A 473 -46.75 -7.94 27.10
CA PHE A 473 -46.90 -6.62 26.49
C PHE A 473 -46.37 -5.48 27.38
N ASP A 474 -46.50 -5.55 28.72
CA ASP A 474 -45.88 -4.56 29.63
C ASP A 474 -44.35 -4.61 29.52
N ARG A 475 -43.79 -5.81 29.37
CA ARG A 475 -42.36 -6.07 29.10
C ARG A 475 -41.89 -5.46 27.78
N LEU A 476 -42.61 -5.69 26.68
CA LEU A 476 -42.28 -5.06 25.39
C LEU A 476 -42.37 -3.53 25.45
N LEU A 477 -43.36 -2.97 26.15
CA LEU A 477 -43.44 -1.53 26.34
C LEU A 477 -42.31 -1.00 27.23
N PHE A 478 -41.87 -1.74 28.25
CA PHE A 478 -40.72 -1.36 29.08
C PHE A 478 -39.42 -1.35 28.26
N ILE A 479 -39.19 -2.39 27.46
CA ILE A 479 -38.10 -2.45 26.47
C ILE A 479 -38.16 -1.23 25.54
N ALA A 480 -39.34 -0.88 25.01
CA ALA A 480 -39.50 0.26 24.11
C ALA A 480 -39.26 1.62 24.79
N VAL A 481 -39.65 1.79 26.06
CA VAL A 481 -39.30 2.96 26.89
C VAL A 481 -37.78 3.03 27.08
N LYS A 482 -37.13 1.91 27.46
CA LYS A 482 -35.68 1.88 27.71
C LYS A 482 -34.84 2.08 26.45
N LEU A 483 -35.27 1.55 25.31
CA LEU A 483 -34.68 1.83 24.01
C LEU A 483 -34.83 3.30 23.62
N SER A 484 -36.01 3.89 23.83
CA SER A 484 -36.27 5.32 23.57
C SER A 484 -35.39 6.23 24.43
N GLN A 485 -35.27 5.93 25.73
CA GLN A 485 -34.36 6.63 26.65
C GLN A 485 -32.91 6.48 26.18
N GLY A 486 -32.45 5.24 25.92
CA GLY A 486 -31.10 4.95 25.45
C GLY A 486 -30.70 5.76 24.21
N VAL A 487 -31.46 5.64 23.12
CA VAL A 487 -31.20 6.39 21.87
C VAL A 487 -31.28 7.90 22.09
N GLY A 488 -32.21 8.38 22.93
CA GLY A 488 -32.31 9.81 23.27
C GLY A 488 -31.10 10.36 24.02
N HIS A 489 -30.44 9.55 24.86
CA HIS A 489 -29.17 9.93 25.48
C HIS A 489 -28.00 9.88 24.48
N LEU A 490 -27.93 8.88 23.59
CA LEU A 490 -26.88 8.83 22.55
C LEU A 490 -26.96 10.01 21.58
N ALA A 491 -28.18 10.46 21.26
CA ALA A 491 -28.38 11.70 20.52
C ALA A 491 -27.75 12.88 21.26
N ARG A 492 -28.10 13.12 22.53
CA ARG A 492 -27.52 14.21 23.36
C ARG A 492 -25.98 14.12 23.47
N ALA A 493 -25.41 12.92 23.56
CA ALA A 493 -23.96 12.74 23.52
C ALA A 493 -23.33 13.22 22.19
N GLY A 494 -24.01 12.98 21.05
CA GLY A 494 -23.59 13.51 19.75
C GLY A 494 -23.72 15.04 19.63
N GLU A 495 -24.74 15.64 20.26
CA GLU A 495 -24.95 17.09 20.32
C GLU A 495 -23.79 17.79 21.04
N SER A 496 -23.51 17.39 22.29
CA SER A 496 -22.36 17.90 23.04
C SER A 496 -21.02 17.50 22.40
N GLY A 497 -20.98 16.41 21.61
CA GLY A 497 -19.85 16.01 20.76
C GLY A 497 -19.56 16.99 19.62
N THR A 498 -20.58 17.58 18.99
CA THR A 498 -20.36 18.66 18.01
C THR A 498 -19.84 19.95 18.66
N VAL A 499 -20.27 20.25 19.88
CA VAL A 499 -19.77 21.40 20.65
C VAL A 499 -18.29 21.21 21.00
N LEU A 500 -17.91 19.99 21.43
CA LEU A 500 -16.51 19.61 21.66
C LEU A 500 -15.65 19.83 20.39
N SER A 501 -16.10 19.32 19.23
CA SER A 501 -15.38 19.49 17.96
C SER A 501 -15.21 20.97 17.57
N ALA A 502 -16.26 21.78 17.72
CA ALA A 502 -16.24 23.21 17.42
C ALA A 502 -15.26 23.99 18.32
N ILE A 503 -15.15 23.63 19.60
CA ILE A 503 -14.17 24.25 20.52
C ILE A 503 -12.74 23.87 20.12
N VAL A 504 -12.48 22.58 19.87
CA VAL A 504 -11.12 22.04 19.69
C VAL A 504 -10.52 22.32 18.31
N LEU A 505 -11.32 22.14 17.25
CA LEU A 505 -10.86 22.16 15.84
C LEU A 505 -11.25 23.44 15.09
N GLN A 506 -12.36 24.09 15.48
CA GLN A 506 -12.83 25.35 14.88
C GLN A 506 -12.52 26.57 15.77
N HIS A 507 -11.79 26.38 16.87
CA HIS A 507 -11.35 27.41 17.81
C HIS A 507 -12.48 28.24 18.43
N GLN A 508 -13.73 27.75 18.40
CA GLN A 508 -14.87 28.47 18.99
C GLN A 508 -14.76 28.56 20.52
N ASP A 509 -15.33 29.61 21.09
CA ASP A 509 -15.35 29.78 22.54
C ASP A 509 -16.52 29.01 23.17
N GLY A 510 -16.22 28.19 24.18
CA GLY A 510 -17.21 27.36 24.84
C GLY A 510 -16.65 26.63 26.06
N ASN A 511 -17.52 26.07 26.89
CA ASN A 511 -17.12 25.38 28.11
C ASN A 511 -16.83 23.90 27.83
N LEU A 512 -15.55 23.62 27.57
CA LEU A 512 -15.02 22.28 27.29
C LEU A 512 -15.37 21.26 28.39
N ALA A 513 -15.19 21.62 29.65
CA ALA A 513 -15.48 20.75 30.79
C ALA A 513 -16.98 20.39 30.89
N GLN A 514 -17.87 21.33 30.58
CA GLN A 514 -19.31 21.08 30.52
C GLN A 514 -19.68 20.17 29.34
N ALA A 515 -19.13 20.39 28.15
CA ALA A 515 -19.37 19.53 26.99
C ALA A 515 -18.93 18.08 27.27
N LEU A 516 -17.71 17.87 27.77
CA LEU A 516 -17.20 16.53 28.13
C LEU A 516 -18.03 15.85 29.23
N LYS A 517 -18.49 16.61 30.22
CA LYS A 517 -19.40 16.13 31.29
C LYS A 517 -20.76 15.69 30.74
N GLU A 518 -21.33 16.43 29.80
CA GLU A 518 -22.60 16.09 29.14
C GLU A 518 -22.48 14.85 28.25
N ILE A 519 -21.40 14.74 27.47
CA ILE A 519 -21.08 13.52 26.70
C ILE A 519 -20.98 12.34 27.66
N ARG A 520 -20.19 12.46 28.74
CA ARG A 520 -19.98 11.38 29.72
C ARG A 520 -21.30 10.90 30.32
N LEU A 521 -22.07 11.83 30.89
CA LEU A 521 -23.35 11.52 31.54
C LEU A 521 -24.33 10.87 30.56
N SER A 522 -24.36 11.36 29.32
CA SER A 522 -25.23 10.84 28.26
C SER A 522 -24.80 9.45 27.78
N LEU A 523 -23.50 9.18 27.64
CA LEU A 523 -22.99 7.85 27.29
C LEU A 523 -23.21 6.84 28.43
N GLU A 524 -23.01 7.22 29.69
CA GLU A 524 -23.31 6.36 30.85
C GLU A 524 -24.82 6.06 30.95
N GLN A 525 -25.69 7.06 30.82
CA GLN A 525 -27.15 6.88 30.82
C GLN A 525 -27.64 6.08 29.60
N GLY A 526 -27.04 6.29 28.42
CA GLY A 526 -27.30 5.50 27.22
C GLY A 526 -26.91 4.03 27.42
N TYR A 527 -25.67 3.77 27.83
CA TYR A 527 -25.14 2.43 28.10
C TYR A 527 -25.99 1.66 29.11
N ASN A 528 -26.37 2.30 30.23
CA ASN A 528 -27.16 1.66 31.27
C ASN A 528 -28.56 1.28 30.78
N ASN A 529 -29.27 2.20 30.12
CA ASN A 529 -30.60 1.92 29.57
C ASN A 529 -30.56 0.81 28.50
N LEU A 530 -29.55 0.80 27.64
CA LEU A 530 -29.38 -0.24 26.62
C LEU A 530 -28.93 -1.58 27.21
N SER A 531 -28.17 -1.59 28.31
CA SER A 531 -27.83 -2.82 29.04
C SER A 531 -29.05 -3.45 29.72
N PHE A 532 -30.02 -2.65 30.19
CA PHE A 532 -31.32 -3.16 30.65
C PHE A 532 -32.14 -3.77 29.50
N VAL A 533 -32.15 -3.16 28.31
CA VAL A 533 -32.82 -3.76 27.14
C VAL A 533 -32.19 -5.10 26.77
N ASP A 534 -30.86 -5.16 26.74
CA ASP A 534 -30.11 -6.37 26.37
C ASP A 534 -30.36 -7.51 27.37
N SER A 535 -30.32 -7.21 28.67
CA SER A 535 -30.66 -8.18 29.72
C SER A 535 -32.11 -8.66 29.65
N GLU A 536 -33.07 -7.81 29.27
CA GLU A 536 -34.47 -8.22 29.08
C GLU A 536 -34.68 -9.05 27.80
N LEU A 537 -33.89 -8.83 26.75
CA LEU A 537 -33.93 -9.64 25.52
C LEU A 537 -33.24 -11.00 25.71
N GLN A 538 -32.10 -11.06 26.39
CA GLN A 538 -31.30 -12.28 26.57
C GLN A 538 -31.84 -13.25 27.63
N SER A 539 -32.67 -12.79 28.57
CA SER A 539 -33.07 -13.56 29.78
C SER A 539 -34.05 -14.73 29.55
N GLY A 540 -34.09 -15.30 28.35
CA GLY A 540 -34.57 -16.66 28.06
C GLY A 540 -36.06 -16.97 28.23
N ARG A 541 -36.82 -16.13 28.94
CA ARG A 541 -38.28 -16.26 29.04
C ARG A 541 -38.90 -16.01 27.68
N GLU A 542 -39.40 -17.08 27.05
CA GLU A 542 -40.06 -17.02 25.76
C GLU A 542 -41.09 -15.88 25.73
N LEU A 543 -40.85 -14.91 24.86
CA LEU A 543 -41.86 -13.97 24.42
C LEU A 543 -42.84 -14.73 23.50
N GLN A 544 -43.69 -15.57 24.11
CA GLN A 544 -44.73 -16.35 23.44
C GLN A 544 -45.76 -15.40 22.81
N PHE A 545 -45.41 -14.94 21.61
CA PHE A 545 -46.17 -14.01 20.78
C PHE A 545 -46.32 -14.62 19.39
N ASP A 546 -47.42 -15.35 19.19
CA ASP A 546 -47.94 -15.65 17.86
C ASP A 546 -48.64 -14.38 17.29
N LEU A 547 -47.85 -13.31 17.14
CA LEU A 547 -48.30 -11.98 16.76
C LEU A 547 -47.38 -11.37 15.68
N THR A 548 -47.42 -12.03 14.52
CA THR A 548 -46.80 -11.64 13.24
C THR A 548 -45.28 -11.73 13.16
N THR A 549 -44.79 -12.40 12.12
CA THR A 549 -43.36 -12.56 11.77
C THR A 549 -42.59 -11.24 11.66
N SER A 550 -43.28 -10.12 11.38
CA SER A 550 -42.68 -8.79 11.29
C SER A 550 -42.15 -8.25 12.62
N LEU A 551 -42.81 -8.55 13.75
CA LEU A 551 -42.37 -8.08 15.07
C LEU A 551 -41.16 -8.90 15.54
N ASN A 552 -41.21 -10.22 15.40
CA ASN A 552 -40.12 -11.10 15.80
C ASN A 552 -38.84 -10.82 14.99
N LYS A 553 -38.96 -10.51 13.69
CA LYS A 553 -37.82 -10.06 12.87
C LYS A 553 -37.22 -8.73 13.33
N GLN A 554 -38.05 -7.78 13.80
CA GLN A 554 -37.55 -6.50 14.33
C GLN A 554 -36.87 -6.67 15.70
N LEU A 555 -37.40 -7.53 16.57
CA LEU A 555 -36.75 -7.89 17.83
C LEU A 555 -35.43 -8.61 17.60
N GLN A 556 -35.37 -9.55 16.65
CA GLN A 556 -34.14 -10.28 16.31
C GLN A 556 -33.04 -9.36 15.77
N VAL A 557 -33.37 -8.38 14.91
CA VAL A 557 -32.43 -7.34 14.47
C VAL A 557 -31.93 -6.53 15.68
N LEU A 558 -32.83 -6.09 16.57
CA LEU A 558 -32.43 -5.36 17.77
C LEU A 558 -31.49 -6.18 18.67
N THR A 559 -31.77 -7.46 18.91
CA THR A 559 -30.91 -8.35 19.70
C THR A 559 -29.52 -8.51 19.09
N ASN A 560 -29.40 -8.49 17.76
CA ASN A 560 -28.11 -8.59 17.07
C ASN A 560 -27.33 -7.26 17.06
N ASP A 561 -28.01 -6.13 16.84
CA ASP A 561 -27.38 -4.81 16.73
C ASP A 561 -26.98 -4.23 18.10
N LEU A 562 -27.75 -4.55 19.15
CA LEU A 562 -27.62 -3.93 20.48
C LEU A 562 -26.27 -4.21 21.17
N PRO A 563 -25.69 -5.42 21.14
CA PRO A 563 -24.33 -5.65 21.63
C PRO A 563 -23.28 -4.79 20.92
N VAL A 564 -23.39 -4.61 19.60
CA VAL A 564 -22.48 -3.77 18.80
C VAL A 564 -22.59 -2.30 19.20
N ILE A 565 -23.82 -1.81 19.39
CA ILE A 565 -24.07 -0.45 19.88
C ILE A 565 -23.52 -0.26 21.30
N ARG A 566 -23.77 -1.21 22.22
CA ARG A 566 -23.23 -1.19 23.60
C ARG A 566 -21.71 -1.18 23.62
N HIS A 567 -21.05 -1.95 22.74
CA HIS A 567 -19.60 -1.96 22.59
C HIS A 567 -19.05 -0.58 22.17
N LYS A 568 -19.63 0.04 21.12
CA LYS A 568 -19.24 1.39 20.67
C LYS A 568 -19.41 2.47 21.75
N ILE A 569 -20.45 2.37 22.57
CA ILE A 569 -20.64 3.29 23.70
C ILE A 569 -19.57 3.06 24.78
N ASN A 570 -19.17 1.81 25.01
CA ASN A 570 -18.11 1.49 25.98
C ASN A 570 -16.73 1.98 25.50
N GLN A 571 -16.41 1.80 24.21
CA GLN A 571 -15.22 2.37 23.56
C GLN A 571 -15.16 3.90 23.74
N ALA A 572 -16.24 4.61 23.42
CA ALA A 572 -16.32 6.07 23.61
C ALA A 572 -16.16 6.49 25.09
N ARG A 573 -16.68 5.69 26.05
CA ARG A 573 -16.51 5.92 27.49
C ARG A 573 -15.08 5.68 28.00
N LEU A 574 -14.27 4.89 27.29
CA LEU A 574 -12.85 4.65 27.60
C LEU A 574 -11.94 5.74 27.02
N LEU A 575 -12.28 6.31 25.85
CA LEU A 575 -11.51 7.40 25.23
C LEU A 575 -11.79 8.76 25.90
N LEU A 576 -13.03 9.03 26.32
CA LEU A 576 -13.46 10.34 26.83
C LEU A 576 -12.63 10.90 28.01
N PRO A 577 -12.16 10.10 29.00
CA PRO A 577 -11.31 10.59 30.10
C PRO A 577 -9.93 11.08 29.66
N LEU A 578 -9.40 10.61 28.52
CA LEU A 578 -8.10 11.02 28.00
C LEU A 578 -8.14 12.44 27.39
N ILE A 579 -9.31 12.86 26.89
CA ILE A 579 -9.46 14.08 26.10
C ILE A 579 -8.94 15.34 26.83
N PRO A 580 -9.37 15.69 28.07
CA PRO A 580 -8.92 16.92 28.76
C PRO A 580 -7.39 17.04 28.85
N SER A 581 -6.72 15.91 29.14
CA SER A 581 -5.28 15.85 29.31
C SER A 581 -4.56 15.98 27.97
N PHE A 582 -5.11 15.36 26.91
CA PHE A 582 -4.56 15.37 25.55
C PHE A 582 -4.68 16.75 24.87
N ILE A 583 -5.83 17.44 24.97
CA ILE A 583 -6.02 18.76 24.33
C ILE A 583 -5.51 19.93 25.19
N ALA A 584 -4.71 19.65 26.23
CA ALA A 584 -4.12 20.65 27.11
C ALA A 584 -5.14 21.66 27.68
N GLN A 585 -6.26 21.19 28.25
CA GLN A 585 -7.37 22.07 28.68
C GLN A 585 -6.92 23.29 29.51
N ASP A 586 -6.02 23.09 30.46
CA ASP A 586 -5.60 24.12 31.43
C ASP A 586 -4.15 24.60 31.22
N SER A 587 -3.53 24.26 30.08
CA SER A 587 -2.09 24.45 29.83
C SER A 587 -1.76 24.57 28.33
N LYS A 588 -0.48 24.48 27.98
CA LYS A 588 0.01 24.23 26.61
C LYS A 588 0.82 22.93 26.65
N LYS A 589 0.53 21.99 25.73
CA LYS A 589 1.27 20.73 25.57
C LYS A 589 1.66 20.51 24.12
N THR A 590 2.78 19.83 23.90
CA THR A 590 3.30 19.46 22.58
C THR A 590 3.57 17.97 22.55
N TYR A 591 3.05 17.26 21.54
CA TYR A 591 3.24 15.81 21.39
C TYR A 591 4.16 15.49 20.22
N LEU A 592 5.05 14.53 20.41
CA LEU A 592 5.89 13.99 19.35
C LEU A 592 5.10 12.93 18.57
N VAL A 593 4.80 13.20 17.30
CA VAL A 593 4.18 12.23 16.39
C VAL A 593 5.29 11.50 15.63
N LEU A 594 5.33 10.17 15.70
CA LEU A 594 6.28 9.34 14.96
C LEU A 594 5.56 8.67 13.78
N PHE A 595 5.95 9.00 12.55
CA PHE A 595 5.38 8.38 11.35
C PHE A 595 6.17 7.12 11.00
N GLN A 596 5.55 5.97 11.23
CA GLN A 596 6.18 4.66 11.17
C GLN A 596 5.74 3.88 9.92
N ASN A 597 6.68 3.65 9.00
CA ASN A 597 6.42 2.94 7.76
C ASN A 597 6.49 1.42 7.99
N SER A 598 5.34 0.78 8.13
CA SER A 598 5.23 -0.67 8.39
C SER A 598 5.66 -1.56 7.22
N ALA A 599 5.87 -1.00 6.03
CA ALA A 599 6.51 -1.71 4.92
C ALA A 599 8.00 -2.00 5.18
N GLU A 600 8.65 -1.22 6.06
CA GLU A 600 9.97 -1.52 6.62
C GLU A 600 9.83 -1.70 8.16
N LEU A 601 9.38 -2.88 8.57
CA LEU A 601 8.92 -3.14 9.94
C LEU A 601 10.01 -2.91 11.00
N ARG A 602 9.63 -2.24 12.09
CA ARG A 602 10.39 -2.12 13.35
C ARG A 602 9.53 -2.62 14.53
N PRO A 603 10.11 -2.85 15.72
CA PRO A 603 9.40 -3.42 16.87
C PRO A 603 8.10 -2.70 17.28
N THR A 604 8.03 -1.36 17.21
CA THR A 604 6.80 -0.59 17.48
C THR A 604 5.92 -0.33 16.25
N GLY A 605 6.28 -0.94 15.11
CA GLY A 605 5.40 -1.11 13.95
C GLY A 605 5.95 -0.61 12.61
N GLY A 606 7.03 0.17 12.57
CA GLY A 606 7.64 0.62 11.32
C GLY A 606 8.83 1.54 11.49
N PHE A 607 9.64 1.68 10.43
CA PHE A 607 10.75 2.63 10.40
C PHE A 607 10.24 4.06 10.58
N ILE A 608 10.84 4.81 11.51
CA ILE A 608 10.48 6.21 11.76
C ILE A 608 11.10 7.05 10.63
N GLY A 609 10.37 7.23 9.54
CA GLY A 609 10.86 7.94 8.36
C GLY A 609 10.72 9.46 8.45
N SER A 610 9.82 9.94 9.31
CA SER A 610 9.51 11.36 9.57
C SER A 610 8.91 11.48 10.97
N TYR A 611 8.92 12.68 11.53
CA TYR A 611 8.22 12.98 12.79
C TYR A 611 7.41 14.27 12.66
N GLY A 612 6.52 14.52 13.60
CA GLY A 612 5.76 15.76 13.69
C GLY A 612 5.61 16.24 15.12
N LEU A 613 5.21 17.50 15.28
CA LEU A 613 4.98 18.14 16.56
C LEU A 613 3.57 18.71 16.60
N LEU A 614 2.73 18.12 17.44
CA LEU A 614 1.30 18.45 17.57
C LEU A 614 1.08 19.25 18.85
N THR A 615 0.75 20.53 18.71
CA THR A 615 0.68 21.47 19.83
C THR A 615 -0.76 21.85 20.15
N PHE A 616 -1.19 21.65 21.39
CA PHE A 616 -2.47 22.15 21.91
C PHE A 616 -2.25 23.22 22.99
N GLU A 617 -3.13 24.22 23.04
CA GLU A 617 -3.21 25.18 24.14
C GLU A 617 -4.66 25.47 24.50
N LYS A 618 -5.01 25.34 25.79
CA LYS A 618 -6.33 25.68 26.36
C LYS A 618 -7.50 24.99 25.62
N GLY A 619 -7.33 23.73 25.24
CA GLY A 619 -8.31 22.97 24.48
C GLY A 619 -8.29 23.16 22.97
N LYS A 620 -7.51 24.11 22.42
CA LYS A 620 -7.50 24.44 20.98
C LYS A 620 -6.21 23.94 20.31
N LEU A 621 -6.32 23.42 19.08
CA LEU A 621 -5.16 23.02 18.27
C LEU A 621 -4.36 24.26 17.83
N LEU A 622 -3.11 24.42 18.27
CA LEU A 622 -2.30 25.62 18.02
C LEU A 622 -1.40 25.49 16.79
N ASP A 623 -0.70 24.38 16.65
CA ASP A 623 0.25 24.11 15.56
C ASP A 623 0.33 22.61 15.25
N PHE A 624 0.59 22.29 13.99
CA PHE A 624 1.04 20.97 13.58
C PHE A 624 2.09 21.07 12.47
N SER A 625 3.32 20.68 12.81
CA SER A 625 4.47 20.65 11.88
C SER A 625 4.96 19.21 11.65
N VAL A 626 5.48 18.93 10.45
CA VAL A 626 6.13 17.67 10.06
C VAL A 626 7.57 17.97 9.67
N GLU A 627 8.49 17.07 10.02
CA GLU A 627 9.92 17.16 9.77
C GLU A 627 10.50 15.81 9.34
N ASP A 628 11.57 15.83 8.54
CA ASP A 628 12.32 14.62 8.22
C ASP A 628 13.23 14.22 9.40
N VAL A 629 13.26 12.92 9.71
CA VAL A 629 14.07 12.38 10.81
C VAL A 629 15.57 12.59 10.60
N TYR A 630 16.04 12.56 9.34
CA TYR A 630 17.45 12.73 8.99
C TYR A 630 17.93 14.15 9.28
N ALA A 631 17.04 15.15 9.22
CA ALA A 631 17.35 16.53 9.60
C ALA A 631 17.58 16.69 11.12
N ALA A 632 16.91 15.87 11.94
CA ALA A 632 17.21 15.78 13.38
C ALA A 632 18.48 14.96 13.63
N ASP A 633 18.63 13.79 12.99
CA ASP A 633 19.80 12.92 13.15
C ASP A 633 21.12 13.60 12.80
N GLY A 634 21.14 14.45 11.77
CA GLY A 634 22.31 15.27 11.41
C GLY A 634 22.70 16.33 12.46
N GLN A 635 21.86 16.59 13.46
CA GLN A 635 22.13 17.50 14.59
C GLN A 635 22.55 16.76 15.87
N LEU A 636 22.57 15.42 15.87
CA LEU A 636 22.96 14.63 17.05
C LEU A 636 24.43 14.85 17.42
N LYS A 637 24.69 15.34 18.64
CA LYS A 637 26.04 15.63 19.12
C LYS A 637 26.57 14.50 20.02
N GLY A 638 27.67 13.89 19.62
CA GLY A 638 28.38 12.86 20.38
C GLY A 638 28.06 11.44 19.95
N TYR A 639 28.50 10.48 20.76
CA TYR A 639 28.32 9.04 20.49
C TYR A 639 27.17 8.46 21.31
N VAL A 640 26.39 7.58 20.69
CA VAL A 640 25.36 6.75 21.32
C VAL A 640 25.56 5.33 20.81
N GLU A 641 25.80 4.36 21.69
CA GLU A 641 26.01 2.96 21.31
C GLU A 641 24.70 2.37 20.77
N PRO A 642 24.66 1.89 19.51
CA PRO A 642 23.47 1.26 18.95
C PRO A 642 23.36 -0.21 19.39
N PRO A 643 22.14 -0.77 19.44
CA PRO A 643 21.92 -2.19 19.64
C PRO A 643 22.76 -3.04 18.68
N GLY A 644 23.39 -4.10 19.19
CA GLY A 644 24.31 -4.96 18.42
C GLY A 644 23.82 -5.36 17.02
N PRO A 645 22.54 -5.77 16.84
CA PRO A 645 21.99 -6.06 15.52
C PRO A 645 21.91 -4.83 14.59
N ILE A 646 21.52 -3.65 15.09
CA ILE A 646 21.54 -2.40 14.31
C ILE A 646 22.97 -2.09 13.85
N LYS A 647 23.95 -2.19 14.76
CA LYS A 647 25.37 -1.97 14.46
C LYS A 647 25.89 -2.94 13.38
N LYS A 648 25.52 -4.22 13.50
CA LYS A 648 25.99 -5.32 12.64
C LYS A 648 25.32 -5.36 11.26
N PHE A 649 24.00 -5.16 11.17
CA PHE A 649 23.24 -5.33 9.93
C PHE A 649 23.08 -4.05 9.12
N LEU A 650 23.03 -2.87 9.76
CA LEU A 650 22.93 -1.58 9.07
C LEU A 650 24.30 -0.89 8.86
N GLY A 651 25.40 -1.46 9.38
CA GLY A 651 26.70 -0.79 9.45
C GLY A 651 26.69 0.48 10.32
N GLN A 652 25.63 0.67 11.10
CA GLN A 652 25.32 1.91 11.78
C GLN A 652 26.12 2.05 13.07
N ASN A 653 27.22 2.79 13.01
CA ASN A 653 28.16 2.92 14.14
C ASN A 653 27.57 3.64 15.37
N THR A 654 26.65 4.58 15.18
CA THR A 654 25.99 5.40 16.23
C THR A 654 24.48 5.17 16.20
N TRP A 655 23.80 5.15 17.34
CA TRP A 655 22.33 5.09 17.38
C TRP A 655 21.70 6.45 17.06
N TYR A 656 20.67 6.42 16.22
CA TYR A 656 19.94 7.57 15.70
C TYR A 656 18.45 7.52 16.05
N PHE A 657 17.78 8.67 15.97
CA PHE A 657 16.37 8.87 16.27
C PHE A 657 15.46 7.98 15.42
N ARG A 658 15.78 7.82 14.12
CA ARG A 658 15.04 6.95 13.19
C ARG A 658 14.90 5.48 13.59
N ASP A 659 15.79 4.98 14.46
CA ASP A 659 15.74 3.63 15.03
C ASP A 659 15.53 3.65 16.56
N SER A 660 15.01 4.74 17.14
CA SER A 660 14.75 4.82 18.60
C SER A 660 13.74 3.77 19.08
N ASN A 661 12.95 3.20 18.16
CA ASN A 661 11.93 2.19 18.39
C ASN A 661 12.41 0.72 18.35
N TRP A 662 13.69 0.47 18.64
CA TRP A 662 14.24 -0.90 18.78
C TRP A 662 13.62 -1.74 19.91
N ASP A 663 13.00 -1.09 20.91
CA ASP A 663 12.33 -1.77 22.00
C ASP A 663 10.86 -2.04 21.63
N PRO A 664 10.36 -3.28 21.69
CA PRO A 664 8.93 -3.54 21.48
C PRO A 664 8.06 -3.02 22.62
N ASP A 665 8.64 -2.66 23.78
CA ASP A 665 7.93 -1.83 24.74
C ASP A 665 7.87 -0.38 24.21
N PHE A 666 6.69 0.04 23.77
CA PHE A 666 6.53 1.39 23.23
C PHE A 666 6.75 2.49 24.28
N THR A 667 6.56 2.24 25.58
CA THR A 667 6.84 3.27 26.61
C THR A 667 8.34 3.55 26.72
N VAL A 668 9.16 2.51 26.62
CA VAL A 668 10.64 2.62 26.60
C VAL A 668 11.11 3.27 25.29
N SER A 669 10.52 2.87 24.15
CA SER A 669 10.84 3.45 22.84
C SER A 669 10.35 4.90 22.66
N ALA A 670 9.24 5.28 23.31
CA ALA A 670 8.73 6.65 23.37
C ALA A 670 9.68 7.54 24.17
N ALA A 671 10.01 7.19 25.42
CA ALA A 671 10.97 7.95 26.22
C ALA A 671 12.35 8.11 25.52
N ARG A 672 12.76 7.10 24.75
CA ARG A 672 13.97 7.17 23.90
C ARG A 672 13.81 8.14 22.71
N ALA A 673 12.63 8.18 22.07
CA ALA A 673 12.30 9.13 21.01
C ALA A 673 12.32 10.58 21.53
N GLU A 674 11.74 10.84 22.71
CA GLU A 674 11.78 12.16 23.38
C GLU A 674 13.22 12.59 23.71
N TRP A 675 14.03 11.66 24.21
CA TRP A 675 15.46 11.90 24.47
C TRP A 675 16.22 12.28 23.19
N PHE A 676 16.02 11.54 22.08
CA PHE A 676 16.64 11.88 20.80
C PHE A 676 16.18 13.24 20.27
N LEU A 677 14.87 13.55 20.32
CA LEU A 677 14.34 14.86 19.95
C LEU A 677 14.99 15.99 20.77
N ASN A 678 15.16 15.80 22.08
CA ASN A 678 15.84 16.76 22.96
C ASN A 678 17.32 16.94 22.58
N LYS A 679 18.07 15.87 22.31
CA LYS A 679 19.52 15.95 21.98
C LYS A 679 19.81 16.48 20.58
N THR A 680 18.86 16.36 19.66
CA THR A 680 18.99 16.84 18.27
C THR A 680 18.45 18.26 18.11
N THR A 681 17.26 18.56 18.65
CA THR A 681 16.56 19.84 18.39
C THR A 681 16.45 20.77 19.60
N GLY A 682 16.79 20.32 20.80
CA GLY A 682 16.58 21.06 22.06
C GLY A 682 15.11 21.15 22.51
N ARG A 683 14.16 20.56 21.78
CA ARG A 683 12.73 20.58 22.11
C ARG A 683 12.36 19.49 23.13
N ASN A 684 11.37 19.79 23.95
CA ASN A 684 10.71 18.83 24.86
C ASN A 684 9.25 18.65 24.42
N VAL A 685 8.65 17.55 24.87
CA VAL A 685 7.24 17.16 24.59
C VAL A 685 6.62 16.54 25.84
N ASP A 686 5.29 16.48 25.88
CA ASP A 686 4.46 15.98 26.98
C ASP A 686 3.97 14.52 26.76
N GLY A 687 4.52 13.87 25.73
CA GLY A 687 4.18 12.51 25.30
C GLY A 687 4.50 12.23 23.83
N VAL A 688 4.34 10.97 23.43
CA VAL A 688 4.61 10.45 22.08
C VAL A 688 3.41 9.69 21.52
N ILE A 689 3.17 9.86 20.22
CA ILE A 689 2.12 9.21 19.44
C ILE A 689 2.81 8.49 18.28
N ALA A 690 2.85 7.15 18.25
CA ALA A 690 3.32 6.43 17.07
C ALA A 690 2.16 6.11 16.14
N VAL A 691 2.26 6.57 14.90
CA VAL A 691 1.27 6.37 13.84
C VAL A 691 1.88 5.45 12.78
N ASN A 692 1.46 4.19 12.78
CA ASN A 692 1.84 3.24 11.75
C ASN A 692 1.03 3.49 10.47
N LEU A 693 1.62 3.19 9.30
CA LEU A 693 0.99 3.37 7.99
C LEU A 693 -0.45 2.80 7.89
N PRO A 694 -0.80 1.64 8.47
CA PRO A 694 -2.18 1.14 8.45
C PRO A 694 -3.18 2.03 9.20
N ALA A 695 -2.78 2.72 10.28
CA ALA A 695 -3.65 3.68 10.97
C ALA A 695 -4.02 4.87 10.08
N VAL A 696 -3.08 5.33 9.24
CA VAL A 696 -3.36 6.39 8.26
C VAL A 696 -4.34 5.89 7.19
N LYS A 697 -4.23 4.63 6.76
CA LYS A 697 -5.21 4.00 5.83
C LYS A 697 -6.62 3.91 6.45
N GLU A 698 -6.74 3.48 7.71
CA GLU A 698 -8.03 3.43 8.43
C GLU A 698 -8.65 4.84 8.60
N LEU A 699 -7.84 5.84 8.93
CA LEU A 699 -8.30 7.24 9.00
C LEU A 699 -8.78 7.76 7.65
N LEU A 700 -8.04 7.50 6.56
CA LEU A 700 -8.46 7.87 5.20
C LEU A 700 -9.72 7.12 4.75
N ALA A 701 -9.89 5.86 5.14
CA ALA A 701 -11.12 5.11 4.87
C ALA A 701 -12.34 5.70 5.62
N ALA A 702 -12.13 6.23 6.84
CA ALA A 702 -13.18 6.91 7.61
C ALA A 702 -13.52 8.31 7.06
N THR A 703 -12.54 9.09 6.60
CA THR A 703 -12.77 10.42 5.99
C THR A 703 -13.25 10.36 4.56
N GLY A 704 -12.86 9.35 3.81
CA GLY A 704 -12.91 9.29 2.34
C GLY A 704 -11.73 10.01 1.67
N PRO A 705 -11.60 9.90 0.32
CA PRO A 705 -10.48 10.42 -0.48
C PRO A 705 -10.17 11.89 -0.28
N ILE A 706 -8.88 12.23 -0.29
CA ILE A 706 -8.33 13.56 -0.01
C ILE A 706 -7.59 14.10 -1.24
N THR A 707 -7.89 15.33 -1.65
CA THR A 707 -7.26 15.98 -2.81
C THR A 707 -6.15 16.91 -2.35
N LEU A 708 -4.90 16.62 -2.71
CA LEU A 708 -3.75 17.47 -2.41
C LEU A 708 -3.58 18.49 -3.53
N SER A 709 -4.12 19.69 -3.33
CA SER A 709 -4.13 20.76 -4.34
C SER A 709 -2.72 21.13 -4.83
N ASP A 710 -1.74 21.18 -3.92
CA ASP A 710 -0.34 21.48 -4.22
C ASP A 710 0.32 20.46 -5.17
N TYR A 711 -0.23 19.24 -5.24
CA TYR A 711 0.25 18.11 -6.05
C TYR A 711 -0.69 17.77 -7.22
N ASN A 712 -1.89 18.37 -7.29
CA ASN A 712 -2.97 18.02 -8.23
C ASN A 712 -3.35 16.52 -8.19
N GLU A 713 -3.33 15.91 -6.99
CA GLU A 713 -3.50 14.47 -6.76
C GLU A 713 -4.64 14.11 -5.81
N GLU A 714 -5.17 12.89 -5.93
CA GLU A 714 -6.10 12.29 -4.96
C GLU A 714 -5.44 11.12 -4.21
N VAL A 715 -5.38 11.23 -2.88
CA VAL A 715 -4.86 10.23 -1.96
C VAL A 715 -6.02 9.49 -1.29
N THR A 716 -5.97 8.16 -1.32
CA THR A 716 -6.99 7.24 -0.82
C THR A 716 -6.39 6.25 0.17
N SER A 717 -7.23 5.49 0.89
CA SER A 717 -6.79 4.34 1.70
C SER A 717 -5.93 3.34 0.91
N ASP A 718 -6.15 3.26 -0.40
CA ASP A 718 -5.62 2.20 -1.25
C ASP A 718 -4.28 2.63 -1.82
N ASN A 719 -4.21 3.81 -2.45
CA ASN A 719 -3.01 4.35 -3.09
C ASN A 719 -2.04 5.08 -2.12
N LEU A 720 -2.40 5.31 -0.85
CA LEU A 720 -1.57 6.07 0.11
C LEU A 720 -0.10 5.62 0.11
N PHE A 721 0.16 4.31 0.13
CA PHE A 721 1.52 3.78 0.15
C PHE A 721 2.28 4.15 -1.12
N GLU A 722 1.66 3.93 -2.29
CA GLU A 722 2.25 4.27 -3.59
C GLU A 722 2.55 5.77 -3.72
N ARG A 723 1.62 6.66 -3.35
CA ARG A 723 1.87 8.11 -3.43
C ARG A 723 2.90 8.58 -2.40
N ALA A 724 2.89 8.04 -1.18
CA ALA A 724 3.86 8.40 -0.16
C ALA A 724 5.28 7.94 -0.50
N GLU A 725 5.46 6.74 -1.06
CA GLU A 725 6.76 6.25 -1.53
C GLU A 725 7.22 7.03 -2.78
N TYR A 726 6.32 7.31 -3.75
CA TYR A 726 6.60 8.14 -4.93
C TYR A 726 7.19 9.49 -4.52
N HIS A 727 6.51 10.26 -3.66
CA HIS A 727 6.93 11.60 -3.21
C HIS A 727 8.00 11.61 -2.12
N SER A 728 8.60 10.47 -1.79
CA SER A 728 9.68 10.40 -0.79
C SER A 728 10.97 9.71 -1.25
N GLU A 729 10.93 8.91 -2.31
CA GLU A 729 12.08 8.16 -2.82
C GLU A 729 12.44 8.51 -4.28
N ILE A 730 11.52 9.06 -5.09
CA ILE A 730 11.83 9.54 -6.46
C ILE A 730 12.51 10.91 -6.38
N ASP A 731 13.57 11.08 -7.16
CA ASP A 731 14.43 12.28 -7.19
C ASP A 731 14.87 12.77 -5.80
N PHE A 732 14.95 11.84 -4.84
CA PHE A 732 15.38 12.12 -3.47
C PHE A 732 16.90 12.32 -3.41
N PHE A 733 17.30 13.36 -2.68
CA PHE A 733 18.68 13.64 -2.31
C PHE A 733 18.76 14.05 -0.83
N PRO A 734 19.89 13.86 -0.14
CA PRO A 734 20.06 14.27 1.26
C PRO A 734 19.79 15.77 1.44
N GLY A 735 18.78 16.12 2.23
CA GLY A 735 18.30 17.49 2.44
C GLY A 735 17.07 17.90 1.60
N SER A 736 16.56 17.02 0.74
CA SER A 736 15.26 17.20 0.06
C SER A 736 14.12 17.33 1.06
N THR A 737 13.20 18.26 0.83
CA THR A 737 12.00 18.47 1.66
C THR A 737 10.76 17.73 1.14
N GLN A 738 10.80 17.14 -0.07
CA GLN A 738 9.63 16.57 -0.77
C GLN A 738 8.73 15.69 0.12
N LYS A 739 9.35 14.75 0.86
CA LYS A 739 8.67 13.85 1.81
C LYS A 739 7.97 14.60 2.95
N LYS A 740 8.65 15.58 3.54
CA LYS A 740 8.11 16.46 4.59
C LYS A 740 6.94 17.28 4.05
N ASP A 741 7.09 17.82 2.84
CA ASP A 741 6.10 18.69 2.23
C ASP A 741 4.83 17.92 1.84
N PHE A 742 4.98 16.70 1.30
CA PHE A 742 3.86 15.80 0.96
C PHE A 742 3.12 15.31 2.21
N LEU A 743 3.84 14.77 3.21
CA LEU A 743 3.23 14.31 4.46
C LEU A 743 2.62 15.49 5.25
N GLY A 744 3.24 16.66 5.18
CA GLY A 744 2.70 17.91 5.73
C GLY A 744 1.42 18.35 5.03
N ALA A 745 1.36 18.31 3.69
CA ALA A 745 0.16 18.64 2.92
C ALA A 745 -0.99 17.66 3.22
N LEU A 746 -0.69 16.36 3.22
CA LEU A 746 -1.66 15.32 3.57
C LEU A 746 -2.21 15.49 4.99
N ALA A 747 -1.34 15.77 5.96
CA ALA A 747 -1.79 16.01 7.33
C ALA A 747 -2.63 17.28 7.48
N ARG A 748 -2.25 18.39 6.81
CA ARG A 748 -3.04 19.64 6.81
C ARG A 748 -4.46 19.40 6.27
N GLU A 749 -4.59 18.74 5.11
CA GLU A 749 -5.89 18.49 4.49
C GLU A 749 -6.73 17.47 5.31
N ILE A 750 -6.09 16.50 5.99
CA ILE A 750 -6.77 15.68 7.02
C ILE A 750 -7.34 16.57 8.14
N PHE A 751 -6.57 17.52 8.67
CA PHE A 751 -7.02 18.42 9.74
C PHE A 751 -8.12 19.40 9.30
N ASP A 752 -8.04 19.99 8.12
CA ASP A 752 -9.12 20.87 7.61
C ASP A 752 -10.38 20.07 7.25
N ARG A 753 -10.27 18.80 6.85
CA ARG A 753 -11.41 17.89 6.72
C ARG A 753 -12.00 17.49 8.07
N LEU A 754 -11.19 17.26 9.10
CA LEU A 754 -11.64 17.03 10.48
C LEU A 754 -12.43 18.23 11.03
N LYS A 755 -11.91 19.44 10.81
CA LYS A 755 -12.52 20.72 11.19
C LYS A 755 -13.90 20.95 10.58
N ASN A 756 -14.12 20.47 9.35
CA ASN A 756 -15.38 20.59 8.61
C ASN A 756 -16.27 19.32 8.66
N SER A 757 -15.89 18.28 9.43
CA SER A 757 -16.58 16.99 9.48
C SER A 757 -17.94 17.05 10.18
N SER A 758 -18.91 16.27 9.70
CA SER A 758 -20.19 16.12 10.40
C SER A 758 -20.05 15.19 11.62
N ALA A 759 -21.02 15.24 12.55
CA ALA A 759 -21.10 14.29 13.66
C ALA A 759 -21.15 12.81 13.23
N SER A 760 -21.60 12.51 12.00
CA SER A 760 -21.55 11.17 11.43
C SER A 760 -20.12 10.75 11.08
N ASP A 761 -19.32 11.69 10.56
CA ASP A 761 -17.94 11.43 10.14
C ASP A 761 -17.00 11.38 11.34
N LEU A 762 -17.21 12.27 12.32
CA LEU A 762 -16.54 12.19 13.64
C LEU A 762 -16.78 10.85 14.32
N LEU A 763 -17.97 10.24 14.15
CA LEU A 763 -18.24 8.89 14.67
C LEU A 763 -17.42 7.81 13.92
N LYS A 764 -17.35 7.86 12.59
CA LYS A 764 -16.47 6.95 11.80
C LYS A 764 -15.01 7.09 12.23
N LEU A 765 -14.54 8.31 12.38
CA LEU A 765 -13.18 8.65 12.82
C LEU A 765 -12.89 8.14 14.22
N SER A 766 -13.82 8.29 15.17
CA SER A 766 -13.66 7.72 16.51
C SER A 766 -13.57 6.19 16.49
N GLN A 767 -14.25 5.52 15.55
CA GLN A 767 -14.13 4.08 15.35
C GLN A 767 -12.80 3.71 14.67
N ALA A 768 -12.32 4.45 13.67
CA ALA A 768 -11.02 4.20 13.03
C ALA A 768 -9.85 4.42 13.99
N LEU A 769 -9.94 5.43 14.88
CA LEU A 769 -8.99 5.65 15.97
C LEU A 769 -9.00 4.49 16.97
N GLU A 770 -10.18 4.03 17.41
CA GLU A 770 -10.28 2.91 18.34
C GLU A 770 -9.76 1.59 17.72
N VAL A 771 -10.14 1.30 16.48
CA VAL A 771 -9.61 0.15 15.73
C VAL A 771 -8.09 0.25 15.60
N SER A 772 -7.56 1.43 15.29
CA SER A 772 -6.10 1.65 15.21
C SER A 772 -5.41 1.43 16.55
N LEU A 773 -5.99 1.86 17.67
CA LEU A 773 -5.45 1.65 19.02
C LEU A 773 -5.51 0.17 19.44
N ALA A 774 -6.66 -0.48 19.26
CA ALA A 774 -6.86 -1.89 19.59
C ALA A 774 -5.98 -2.82 18.73
N GLN A 775 -5.80 -2.51 17.45
CA GLN A 775 -4.89 -3.22 16.54
C GLN A 775 -3.43 -2.77 16.66
N LYS A 776 -3.06 -1.92 17.62
CA LYS A 776 -1.68 -1.40 17.82
C LYS A 776 -1.07 -0.74 16.59
N GLN A 777 -1.89 -0.13 15.73
CA GLN A 777 -1.47 0.70 14.61
C GLN A 777 -1.28 2.17 15.05
N LEU A 778 -2.04 2.60 16.06
CA LEU A 778 -1.80 3.81 16.83
C LEU A 778 -1.34 3.41 18.23
N LEU A 779 -0.26 4.02 18.75
CA LEU A 779 0.25 3.79 20.11
C LEU A 779 0.45 5.13 20.81
N LEU A 780 0.14 5.19 22.11
CA LEU A 780 0.12 6.43 22.89
C LEU A 780 0.98 6.33 24.16
N TYR A 781 1.83 7.30 24.38
CA TYR A 781 2.60 7.50 25.61
C TYR A 781 2.38 8.94 26.10
N LEU A 782 1.97 9.12 27.34
CA LEU A 782 1.67 10.41 27.94
C LEU A 782 2.39 10.54 29.28
N HIS A 783 2.87 11.75 29.62
CA HIS A 783 3.49 12.00 30.94
C HIS A 783 2.46 12.15 32.06
N ASP A 784 1.19 12.33 31.71
CA ASP A 784 0.08 12.42 32.66
C ASP A 784 -0.29 11.04 33.23
N THR A 785 0.00 10.82 34.52
CA THR A 785 -0.11 9.54 35.21
C THR A 785 -1.48 8.87 35.11
N ASP A 786 -2.56 9.65 35.17
CA ASP A 786 -3.93 9.10 35.12
C ASP A 786 -4.30 8.65 33.70
N SER A 787 -3.96 9.44 32.68
CA SER A 787 -4.13 9.04 31.29
C SER A 787 -3.23 7.86 30.93
N GLN A 788 -1.95 7.88 31.32
CA GLN A 788 -0.99 6.81 31.01
C GLN A 788 -1.37 5.48 31.67
N ARG A 789 -1.91 5.51 32.89
CA ARG A 789 -2.48 4.33 33.55
C ARG A 789 -3.64 3.74 32.73
N LEU A 790 -4.57 4.57 32.25
CA LEU A 790 -5.67 4.11 31.41
C LEU A 790 -5.18 3.55 30.06
N LEU A 791 -4.14 4.15 29.45
CA LEU A 791 -3.49 3.62 28.24
C LEU A 791 -2.81 2.26 28.46
N LEU A 792 -2.24 2.03 29.64
CA LEU A 792 -1.68 0.73 30.04
C LEU A 792 -2.79 -0.31 30.29
N GLU A 793 -3.87 0.08 31.00
CA GLU A 793 -5.03 -0.79 31.27
C GLU A 793 -5.76 -1.25 30.00
N GLN A 794 -5.79 -0.43 28.94
CA GLN A 794 -6.35 -0.80 27.63
C GLN A 794 -5.29 -1.36 26.65
N ASN A 795 -4.04 -1.50 27.07
CA ASN A 795 -2.87 -1.86 26.25
C ASN A 795 -2.60 -0.96 25.01
N TRP A 796 -3.20 0.23 24.96
CA TRP A 796 -2.96 1.27 23.95
C TRP A 796 -1.58 1.94 24.10
N ALA A 797 -0.94 1.75 25.26
CA ALA A 797 0.44 2.14 25.52
C ALA A 797 1.50 1.23 24.87
N GLY A 798 1.12 0.08 24.28
CA GLY A 798 2.05 -0.81 23.60
C GLY A 798 3.19 -1.35 24.47
N ALA A 799 2.97 -1.46 25.79
CA ALA A 799 3.99 -1.89 26.74
C ALA A 799 4.20 -3.42 26.72
N LEU A 800 5.36 -3.88 27.19
CA LEU A 800 5.55 -5.28 27.58
C LEU A 800 4.82 -5.53 28.89
N PHE A 801 3.81 -6.39 28.86
CA PHE A 801 2.96 -6.71 30.00
C PHE A 801 3.12 -8.18 30.43
N THR A 802 3.02 -8.43 31.74
CA THR A 802 2.71 -9.77 32.27
C THR A 802 1.18 -9.87 32.41
N PRO A 803 0.51 -10.86 31.79
CA PRO A 803 -0.94 -10.92 31.74
C PRO A 803 -1.54 -11.21 33.13
N ASN A 804 -2.43 -10.34 33.62
CA ASN A 804 -3.16 -10.61 34.86
C ASN A 804 -4.28 -11.64 34.60
N LEU A 805 -3.95 -12.91 34.78
CA LEU A 805 -4.84 -14.05 34.55
C LEU A 805 -5.64 -14.47 35.81
N SER A 806 -5.57 -13.66 36.87
CA SER A 806 -6.28 -13.89 38.14
C SER A 806 -7.80 -13.78 37.93
N GLN A 807 -8.51 -14.89 38.02
CA GLN A 807 -9.99 -14.92 37.93
C GLN A 807 -10.62 -15.21 39.30
N ALA A 808 -11.89 -14.80 39.45
CA ALA A 808 -12.66 -14.95 40.69
C ALA A 808 -13.01 -16.42 41.05
N ASP A 809 -12.62 -17.38 40.22
CA ASP A 809 -12.77 -18.82 40.47
C ASP A 809 -11.61 -19.45 41.26
N ASN A 810 -10.53 -18.68 41.51
CA ASN A 810 -9.32 -19.12 42.24
C ASN A 810 -8.64 -20.37 41.66
N LEU A 811 -8.85 -20.69 40.38
CA LEU A 811 -8.13 -21.78 39.72
C LEU A 811 -6.64 -21.43 39.57
N PRO A 812 -5.70 -22.37 39.83
CA PRO A 812 -4.28 -22.12 39.59
C PRO A 812 -4.04 -21.99 38.08
N VAL A 813 -3.32 -20.95 37.68
CA VAL A 813 -3.03 -20.66 36.27
C VAL A 813 -1.54 -20.85 35.98
N THR A 814 -1.22 -21.68 35.00
CA THR A 814 0.11 -21.75 34.37
C THR A 814 0.03 -21.04 33.02
N SER A 815 0.95 -20.12 32.71
CA SER A 815 0.87 -19.26 31.52
C SER A 815 2.08 -19.36 30.59
N ASP A 816 1.83 -19.67 29.31
CA ASP A 816 2.79 -19.47 28.23
C ASP A 816 2.61 -18.04 27.65
N TYR A 817 3.67 -17.25 27.63
CA TYR A 817 3.70 -15.92 27.03
C TYR A 817 4.61 -15.98 25.81
N SER A 818 4.06 -15.87 24.61
CA SER A 818 4.79 -16.04 23.36
C SER A 818 4.61 -14.78 22.51
N TYR A 819 5.49 -13.79 22.71
CA TYR A 819 5.48 -12.56 21.91
C TYR A 819 6.64 -12.57 20.92
N LEU A 820 6.30 -12.59 19.63
CA LEU A 820 7.25 -12.55 18.53
C LEU A 820 7.42 -11.12 18.02
N VAL A 821 8.68 -10.71 17.80
CA VAL A 821 9.05 -9.34 17.42
C VAL A 821 10.09 -9.37 16.29
N GLU A 822 9.69 -8.89 15.11
CA GLU A 822 10.55 -8.69 13.94
C GLU A 822 11.07 -7.25 13.87
N ALA A 823 12.35 -7.10 13.52
CA ALA A 823 12.90 -5.85 13.00
C ALA A 823 13.51 -6.11 11.62
N ASN A 824 12.97 -5.50 10.57
CA ASN A 824 13.57 -5.53 9.24
C ASN A 824 14.84 -4.67 9.26
N LEU A 825 15.98 -5.30 8.99
CA LEU A 825 17.30 -4.66 8.86
C LEU A 825 17.87 -4.88 7.44
N GLY A 826 17.00 -5.15 6.46
CA GLY A 826 17.32 -5.30 5.04
C GLY A 826 17.34 -4.00 4.24
N ILE A 827 16.97 -2.86 4.85
CA ILE A 827 16.91 -1.53 4.22
C ILE A 827 16.03 -1.55 2.95
N ASN A 828 14.85 -2.17 3.07
CA ASN A 828 13.88 -2.34 1.98
C ASN A 828 12.46 -2.42 2.52
N LYS A 829 11.46 -2.14 1.67
CA LYS A 829 10.04 -2.15 2.04
C LYS A 829 9.42 -3.55 1.88
N ALA A 830 10.21 -4.62 2.04
CA ALA A 830 9.80 -5.99 1.76
C ALA A 830 8.66 -6.52 2.67
N ASN A 831 8.36 -5.89 3.82
CA ASN A 831 7.21 -6.28 4.63
C ASN A 831 5.88 -6.07 3.91
N TYR A 832 5.81 -5.16 2.92
CA TYR A 832 4.63 -4.98 2.07
C TYR A 832 4.32 -6.23 1.21
N PHE A 833 5.35 -7.02 0.89
CA PHE A 833 5.22 -8.26 0.11
C PHE A 833 5.37 -9.54 0.94
N LEU A 834 5.57 -9.43 2.26
CA LEU A 834 5.81 -10.57 3.14
C LEU A 834 4.50 -11.06 3.77
N LYS A 835 4.16 -12.32 3.55
CA LYS A 835 3.08 -13.01 4.28
C LYS A 835 3.67 -13.88 5.38
N ARG A 836 2.97 -13.99 6.51
CA ARG A 836 3.30 -14.92 7.61
C ARG A 836 2.15 -15.88 7.85
N ASN A 837 2.48 -17.05 8.38
CA ASN A 837 1.55 -17.95 9.06
C ASN A 837 2.22 -18.39 10.37
N LEU A 838 1.52 -18.21 11.50
CA LEU A 838 2.05 -18.52 12.83
C LEU A 838 1.30 -19.73 13.42
N GLU A 839 2.03 -20.78 13.76
CA GLU A 839 1.52 -21.91 14.55
C GLU A 839 2.25 -22.01 15.88
N GLN A 840 1.51 -22.05 16.99
CA GLN A 840 2.06 -22.46 18.28
C GLN A 840 1.51 -23.83 18.68
N GLN A 841 2.40 -24.79 18.93
CA GLN A 841 2.07 -26.08 19.51
C GLN A 841 2.60 -26.19 20.93
N LEU A 842 1.71 -26.35 21.91
CA LEU A 842 2.04 -26.75 23.27
C LEU A 842 1.82 -28.26 23.43
N THR A 843 2.69 -28.92 24.21
CA THR A 843 2.60 -30.35 24.52
C THR A 843 2.84 -30.56 26.01
N LEU A 844 1.77 -30.91 26.73
CA LEU A 844 1.82 -31.31 28.13
C LEU A 844 2.37 -32.73 28.23
N LEU A 845 3.52 -32.88 28.86
CA LEU A 845 4.18 -34.16 29.08
C LEU A 845 3.55 -34.92 30.26
N LYS A 846 3.86 -36.22 30.39
CA LYS A 846 3.28 -37.06 31.46
C LYS A 846 3.55 -36.53 32.87
N ASN A 847 4.71 -35.89 33.07
CA ASN A 847 5.12 -35.24 34.32
C ASN A 847 4.65 -33.77 34.46
N ARG A 848 3.67 -33.34 33.65
CA ARG A 848 3.11 -31.98 33.61
C ARG A 848 4.04 -30.86 33.12
N GLU A 849 5.29 -31.15 32.77
CA GLU A 849 6.13 -30.22 31.99
C GLU A 849 5.43 -29.81 30.69
N ILE A 850 5.66 -28.58 30.25
CA ILE A 850 5.11 -28.06 28.99
C ILE A 850 6.27 -27.82 28.02
N LEU A 851 6.24 -28.52 26.90
CA LEU A 851 7.11 -28.29 25.75
C LEU A 851 6.34 -27.47 24.71
N SER A 852 6.84 -26.29 24.38
CA SER A 852 6.25 -25.36 23.41
C SER A 852 7.11 -25.27 22.15
N ILE A 853 6.44 -25.22 21.00
CA ILE A 853 7.03 -24.97 19.69
C ILE A 853 6.31 -23.78 19.06
N THR A 854 7.06 -22.77 18.66
CA THR A 854 6.60 -21.64 17.85
C THR A 854 7.12 -21.81 16.44
N THR A 855 6.21 -21.91 15.48
CA THR A 855 6.49 -22.13 14.06
C THR A 855 6.05 -20.90 13.27
N ILE A 856 6.97 -20.27 12.54
CA ILE A 856 6.65 -19.18 11.62
C ILE A 856 6.97 -19.61 10.20
N GLU A 857 6.00 -19.48 9.31
CA GLU A 857 6.15 -19.70 7.88
C GLU A 857 6.07 -18.36 7.17
N TYR A 858 7.21 -17.91 6.65
CA TYR A 858 7.33 -16.71 5.83
C TYR A 858 7.16 -17.06 4.35
N GLN A 859 6.52 -16.16 3.60
CA GLN A 859 6.59 -16.13 2.14
C GLN A 859 6.90 -14.70 1.67
N ASN A 860 8.05 -14.50 1.02
CA ASN A 860 8.45 -13.22 0.45
C ASN A 860 7.98 -13.14 -1.01
N GLN A 861 6.87 -12.42 -1.23
CA GLN A 861 6.28 -12.21 -2.55
C GLN A 861 6.91 -11.02 -3.32
N SER A 862 8.05 -10.48 -2.85
CA SER A 862 8.78 -9.41 -3.57
C SER A 862 9.13 -9.90 -4.99
N PRO A 863 8.83 -9.13 -6.05
CA PRO A 863 9.01 -9.61 -7.43
C PRO A 863 10.47 -9.63 -7.90
N ALA A 864 11.33 -8.82 -7.27
CA ALA A 864 12.75 -8.66 -7.55
C ALA A 864 13.52 -8.33 -6.26
N ASP A 865 14.85 -8.50 -6.25
CA ASP A 865 15.71 -7.91 -5.21
C ASP A 865 16.03 -6.44 -5.56
N ALA A 866 14.97 -5.64 -5.61
CA ALA A 866 14.99 -4.24 -6.01
C ALA A 866 13.81 -3.48 -5.38
N TRP A 867 14.01 -2.18 -5.19
CA TRP A 867 13.05 -1.26 -4.59
C TRP A 867 11.66 -1.34 -5.26
N PRO A 868 10.54 -1.25 -4.51
CA PRO A 868 10.49 -1.13 -3.04
C PRO A 868 10.68 -2.48 -2.31
N GLY A 869 10.59 -3.61 -3.01
CA GLY A 869 10.79 -4.95 -2.43
C GLY A 869 12.25 -5.28 -2.12
N GLY A 870 12.52 -6.55 -1.81
CA GLY A 870 13.88 -7.05 -1.61
C GLY A 870 13.97 -8.37 -0.85
N ILE A 871 15.19 -8.89 -0.69
CA ILE A 871 15.48 -9.96 0.27
C ILE A 871 15.10 -9.46 1.67
N TYR A 872 14.15 -10.14 2.32
CA TYR A 872 13.73 -9.78 3.66
C TYR A 872 14.78 -10.25 4.66
N ARG A 873 15.52 -9.32 5.28
CA ARG A 873 16.52 -9.61 6.32
C ARG A 873 16.01 -9.08 7.65
N ALA A 874 15.60 -9.97 8.54
CA ALA A 874 15.08 -9.60 9.85
C ALA A 874 16.04 -9.99 10.97
N TYR A 875 16.03 -9.22 12.05
CA TYR A 875 16.44 -9.72 13.35
C TYR A 875 15.18 -10.10 14.13
N LEU A 876 14.98 -11.40 14.32
CA LEU A 876 13.82 -11.97 14.99
C LEU A 876 14.12 -12.09 16.48
N ARG A 877 13.15 -11.70 17.31
CA ARG A 877 13.15 -11.92 18.76
C ARG A 877 11.88 -12.65 19.20
N GLN A 878 12.01 -13.60 20.11
CA GLN A 878 10.89 -14.14 20.85
C GLN A 878 11.04 -13.86 22.34
N TYR A 879 10.00 -13.27 22.93
CA TYR A 879 9.90 -12.95 24.36
C TYR A 879 9.04 -14.02 25.04
N LEU A 880 9.63 -14.69 26.02
CA LEU A 880 9.10 -15.85 26.76
C LEU A 880 9.04 -15.56 28.26
N PRO A 881 8.31 -16.34 29.10
CA PRO A 881 8.43 -16.24 30.55
C PRO A 881 9.90 -16.40 30.99
N GLN A 882 10.39 -15.54 31.89
CA GLN A 882 11.81 -15.43 32.28
C GLN A 882 12.53 -16.76 32.54
N ASN A 883 11.85 -17.71 33.18
CA ASN A 883 12.43 -19.00 33.60
C ASN A 883 12.44 -20.07 32.49
N SER A 884 11.96 -19.77 31.28
CA SER A 884 11.86 -20.75 30.17
C SER A 884 13.24 -21.24 29.71
N ALA A 885 13.31 -22.47 29.20
CA ALA A 885 14.56 -23.06 28.72
C ALA A 885 14.50 -23.33 27.20
N LEU A 886 15.41 -22.71 26.44
CA LEU A 886 15.55 -22.96 25.00
C LEU A 886 16.06 -24.39 24.74
N VAL A 887 15.40 -25.12 23.85
CA VAL A 887 15.75 -26.50 23.44
C VAL A 887 16.39 -26.51 22.04
N SER A 888 15.83 -25.76 21.08
CA SER A 888 16.40 -25.60 19.74
C SER A 888 15.75 -24.47 18.95
N VAL A 889 16.50 -23.86 18.03
CA VAL A 889 15.95 -23.12 16.89
C VAL A 889 16.33 -23.84 15.60
N LYS A 890 15.41 -23.91 14.64
CA LYS A 890 15.70 -24.23 13.23
C LYS A 890 15.31 -23.05 12.34
N VAL A 891 16.07 -22.87 11.25
CA VAL A 891 15.78 -21.93 10.17
C VAL A 891 15.96 -22.69 8.85
N ALA A 892 14.88 -22.80 8.08
CA ALA A 892 14.70 -23.91 7.13
C ALA A 892 15.02 -25.27 7.81
N ASP A 893 15.66 -26.18 7.10
CA ASP A 893 16.10 -27.48 7.62
C ASP A 893 17.33 -27.40 8.56
N SER A 894 17.95 -26.21 8.69
CA SER A 894 19.17 -26.03 9.47
C SER A 894 18.87 -25.72 10.94
N LYS A 895 19.28 -26.62 11.85
CA LYS A 895 19.29 -26.35 13.30
C LYS A 895 20.42 -25.37 13.64
N LEU A 896 20.08 -24.24 14.25
CA LEU A 896 21.08 -23.27 14.73
C LEU A 896 21.81 -23.81 15.97
N ASN A 897 23.08 -23.40 16.10
CA ASN A 897 23.87 -23.62 17.30
C ASN A 897 23.40 -22.65 18.40
N LEU A 898 23.19 -23.17 19.62
CA LEU A 898 22.61 -22.40 20.74
C LEU A 898 23.50 -21.24 21.23
N LYS A 899 24.78 -21.20 20.82
CA LYS A 899 25.70 -20.09 21.08
C LYS A 899 25.54 -18.90 20.12
N ASP A 900 24.88 -19.12 18.98
CA ASP A 900 24.70 -18.11 17.93
C ASP A 900 23.32 -17.42 18.05
N ILE A 901 22.64 -17.65 19.17
CA ILE A 901 21.34 -17.10 19.55
C ILE A 901 21.57 -16.21 20.76
N ASP A 902 21.31 -14.91 20.62
CA ASP A 902 21.44 -13.95 21.70
C ASP A 902 20.35 -14.21 22.75
N GLN A 903 20.75 -14.41 24.01
CA GLN A 903 19.83 -14.69 25.12
C GLN A 903 19.98 -13.61 26.19
N THR A 904 18.92 -12.82 26.42
CA THR A 904 18.90 -11.74 27.41
C THR A 904 17.61 -11.75 28.23
N ILE A 905 17.60 -11.07 29.38
CA ILE A 905 16.40 -10.86 30.19
C ILE A 905 15.96 -9.40 30.07
N VAL A 906 14.68 -9.16 29.75
CA VAL A 906 14.06 -7.83 29.64
C VAL A 906 12.65 -7.88 30.22
N ASN A 907 12.31 -6.98 31.15
CA ASN A 907 10.97 -6.86 31.78
C ASN A 907 10.37 -8.22 32.20
N ASP A 908 11.15 -9.01 32.94
CA ASP A 908 10.82 -10.37 33.41
C ASP A 908 10.37 -11.32 32.27
N LYS A 909 11.03 -11.18 31.11
CA LYS A 909 10.94 -12.10 29.96
C LYS A 909 12.33 -12.56 29.54
N LEU A 910 12.44 -13.82 29.12
CA LEU A 910 13.59 -14.32 28.38
C LEU A 910 13.43 -13.93 26.92
N VAL A 911 14.42 -13.27 26.36
CA VAL A 911 14.45 -12.82 24.97
C VAL A 911 15.44 -13.68 24.20
N LEU A 912 14.94 -14.38 23.18
CA LEU A 912 15.73 -15.19 22.26
C LEU A 912 15.86 -14.46 20.93
N GLY A 913 17.05 -13.99 20.57
CA GLY A 913 17.31 -13.18 19.37
C GLY A 913 18.20 -13.89 18.35
N PHE A 914 17.83 -13.87 17.07
CA PHE A 914 18.65 -14.41 15.99
C PHE A 914 18.25 -13.81 14.61
N PRO A 915 19.15 -13.79 13.62
CA PRO A 915 18.83 -13.31 12.28
C PRO A 915 18.03 -14.32 11.45
N VAL A 916 17.16 -13.79 10.59
CA VAL A 916 16.31 -14.52 9.64
C VAL A 916 16.46 -13.86 8.27
N THR A 917 16.50 -14.65 7.19
CA THR A 917 16.63 -14.11 5.82
C THR A 917 15.78 -14.90 4.85
N VAL A 918 14.81 -14.22 4.22
CA VAL A 918 13.87 -14.81 3.25
C VAL A 918 14.14 -14.22 1.86
N PRO A 919 14.76 -14.99 0.95
CA PRO A 919 15.02 -14.52 -0.42
C PRO A 919 13.74 -14.15 -1.17
N VAL A 920 13.86 -13.35 -2.22
CA VAL A 920 12.71 -12.96 -3.06
C VAL A 920 12.08 -14.17 -3.74
N LYS A 921 10.75 -14.14 -3.92
CA LYS A 921 9.94 -15.25 -4.48
C LYS A 921 10.08 -16.60 -3.72
N ASN A 922 10.64 -16.61 -2.50
CA ASN A 922 10.87 -17.82 -1.70
C ASN A 922 10.09 -17.81 -0.38
N SER A 923 9.98 -18.99 0.22
CA SER A 923 9.42 -19.19 1.56
C SER A 923 10.50 -19.65 2.54
N LEU A 924 10.27 -19.43 3.85
CA LEU A 924 11.17 -19.86 4.91
C LEU A 924 10.36 -20.31 6.14
N LYS A 925 10.66 -21.49 6.67
CA LYS A 925 10.14 -21.94 7.96
C LYS A 925 11.14 -21.65 9.08
N VAL A 926 10.67 -21.16 10.21
CA VAL A 926 11.43 -21.01 11.46
C VAL A 926 10.70 -21.79 12.55
N GLU A 927 11.42 -22.63 13.29
CA GLU A 927 10.87 -23.41 14.41
C GLU A 927 11.67 -23.13 15.69
N ILE A 928 11.04 -22.55 16.71
CA ILE A 928 11.63 -22.24 18.02
C ILE A 928 11.01 -23.19 19.04
N THR A 929 11.81 -24.08 19.63
CA THR A 929 11.38 -25.06 20.63
C THR A 929 11.92 -24.69 22.00
N TYR A 930 11.04 -24.56 22.99
CA TYR A 930 11.39 -24.24 24.37
C TYR A 930 10.54 -25.04 25.38
N ARG A 931 11.02 -25.14 26.62
CA ARG A 931 10.30 -25.73 27.74
C ARG A 931 9.92 -24.62 28.73
N LEU A 932 8.69 -24.62 29.22
CA LEU A 932 8.31 -23.84 30.40
C LEU A 932 8.82 -24.53 31.66
N ASN A 933 9.54 -23.80 32.52
CA ASN A 933 10.13 -24.34 33.74
C ASN A 933 9.10 -24.60 34.85
N GLU A 934 7.92 -23.97 34.77
CA GLU A 934 6.78 -24.29 35.62
C GLU A 934 5.88 -25.33 34.92
N PRO A 935 5.65 -26.52 35.52
CA PRO A 935 4.69 -27.47 35.00
C PRO A 935 3.25 -27.00 35.23
N LEU A 936 2.28 -27.64 34.58
CA LEU A 936 0.86 -27.36 34.81
C LEU A 936 0.51 -27.55 36.30
N THR A 937 0.19 -26.44 36.95
CA THR A 937 -0.14 -26.40 38.37
C THR A 937 -1.58 -26.84 38.57
N MET A 938 -1.81 -27.79 39.47
CA MET A 938 -3.12 -28.38 39.75
C MET A 938 -3.40 -28.33 41.25
N ILE A 939 -4.56 -27.78 41.64
CA ILE A 939 -5.07 -27.73 43.01
C ILE A 939 -6.45 -28.41 43.00
N ASN A 940 -6.73 -29.30 43.96
CA ASN A 940 -7.99 -30.06 44.02
C ASN A 940 -8.34 -30.79 42.70
N ARG A 941 -7.33 -31.32 42.00
CA ARG A 941 -7.41 -31.95 40.65
C ARG A 941 -7.81 -31.00 39.51
N GLN A 942 -7.81 -29.68 39.71
CA GLN A 942 -8.16 -28.68 38.71
C GLN A 942 -7.00 -27.70 38.44
N GLY A 943 -6.88 -27.22 37.22
CA GLY A 943 -5.88 -26.21 36.85
C GLY A 943 -6.08 -25.67 35.44
N ARG A 944 -5.63 -24.43 35.21
CA ARG A 944 -5.85 -23.67 33.98
C ARG A 944 -4.52 -23.45 33.25
N LEU A 945 -4.45 -23.90 32.01
CA LEU A 945 -3.39 -23.48 31.08
C LEU A 945 -3.87 -22.24 30.34
N ALA A 946 -3.12 -21.16 30.45
CA ALA A 946 -3.30 -19.95 29.65
C ALA A 946 -2.19 -19.83 28.61
N MET A 947 -2.53 -19.36 27.42
CA MET A 947 -1.57 -18.97 26.39
C MET A 947 -1.85 -17.54 25.96
N VAL A 948 -0.81 -16.70 25.91
CA VAL A 948 -0.89 -15.30 25.51
C VAL A 948 0.05 -15.06 24.33
N VAL A 949 -0.52 -14.61 23.21
CA VAL A 949 0.20 -14.19 22.01
C VAL A 949 -0.10 -12.70 21.77
N PRO A 950 0.76 -11.79 22.26
CA PRO A 950 0.64 -10.38 21.91
C PRO A 950 0.93 -10.15 20.42
N LYS A 951 0.18 -9.24 19.83
CA LYS A 951 0.40 -8.72 18.50
C LYS A 951 1.61 -7.78 18.50
N GLN A 952 2.49 -7.93 17.50
CA GLN A 952 3.42 -6.87 17.13
C GLN A 952 2.66 -5.74 16.39
N PRO A 953 2.85 -4.47 16.81
CA PRO A 953 2.40 -3.30 16.04
C PRO A 953 2.79 -3.33 14.55
N GLY A 954 2.07 -2.60 13.69
CA GLY A 954 2.38 -2.49 12.25
C GLY A 954 2.05 -3.73 11.40
N ILE A 955 2.00 -4.93 11.99
CA ILE A 955 1.48 -6.14 11.34
C ILE A 955 -0.05 -6.03 11.21
N LEU A 956 -0.61 -6.60 10.14
CA LEU A 956 -2.06 -6.61 9.87
C LEU A 956 -2.77 -7.78 10.58
N ALA A 957 -3.32 -8.75 9.83
CA ALA A 957 -4.05 -9.89 10.36
C ALA A 957 -3.43 -11.21 9.86
N ASP A 958 -2.13 -11.39 10.08
CA ASP A 958 -1.44 -12.64 9.76
C ASP A 958 -2.06 -13.82 10.55
N PRO A 959 -2.37 -14.98 9.93
CA PRO A 959 -3.02 -16.10 10.60
C PRO A 959 -2.28 -16.65 11.82
N LEU A 960 -3.04 -17.06 12.84
CA LEU A 960 -2.57 -17.73 14.05
C LEU A 960 -3.36 -19.02 14.31
N LYS A 961 -2.64 -20.13 14.38
CA LYS A 961 -3.15 -21.43 14.82
C LYS A 961 -2.50 -21.81 16.15
N VAL A 962 -3.29 -22.27 17.12
CA VAL A 962 -2.78 -22.78 18.40
C VAL A 962 -3.24 -24.22 18.59
N ILE A 963 -2.32 -25.09 19.00
CA ILE A 963 -2.56 -26.51 19.27
C ILE A 963 -2.07 -26.82 20.68
N VAL A 964 -2.87 -27.51 21.49
CA VAL A 964 -2.47 -27.99 22.82
C VAL A 964 -2.73 -29.48 22.94
N ASN A 965 -1.65 -30.25 23.00
CA ASN A 965 -1.67 -31.71 23.16
C ASN A 965 -1.58 -32.06 24.64
N TYR A 966 -2.41 -32.99 25.13
CA TYR A 966 -2.50 -33.32 26.56
C TYR A 966 -2.59 -34.83 26.86
N PRO A 967 -2.07 -35.29 28.02
CA PRO A 967 -2.06 -36.71 28.38
C PRO A 967 -3.45 -37.21 28.78
N SER A 968 -3.72 -38.50 28.56
CA SER A 968 -5.04 -39.13 28.72
C SER A 968 -5.60 -39.18 30.16
N TYR A 969 -4.79 -38.86 31.17
CA TYR A 969 -5.22 -38.69 32.56
C TYR A 969 -5.85 -37.31 32.84
N LEU A 970 -5.65 -36.33 31.95
CA LEU A 970 -6.36 -35.06 31.99
C LEU A 970 -7.61 -35.12 31.09
N SER A 971 -8.62 -34.35 31.49
CA SER A 971 -9.81 -34.04 30.69
C SER A 971 -9.98 -32.52 30.64
N VAL A 972 -10.44 -32.00 29.51
CA VAL A 972 -10.79 -30.58 29.37
C VAL A 972 -12.20 -30.37 29.94
N SER A 973 -12.36 -29.40 30.83
CA SER A 973 -13.66 -28.98 31.39
C SER A 973 -14.21 -27.72 30.73
N ALA A 974 -13.35 -26.78 30.34
CA ALA A 974 -13.71 -25.57 29.63
C ALA A 974 -12.58 -25.10 28.70
N VAL A 975 -12.94 -24.35 27.65
CA VAL A 975 -12.01 -23.64 26.77
C VAL A 975 -12.54 -22.25 26.44
N SER A 976 -11.64 -21.31 26.17
CA SER A 976 -12.00 -20.03 25.55
C SER A 976 -12.56 -20.25 24.14
N SER A 977 -13.68 -19.61 23.79
CA SER A 977 -14.18 -19.60 22.41
C SER A 977 -13.17 -18.93 21.46
N PRO A 978 -12.91 -19.44 20.23
CA PRO A 978 -13.61 -20.52 19.53
C PRO A 978 -12.85 -21.87 19.58
N GLY A 979 -12.36 -22.29 20.75
CA GLY A 979 -11.58 -23.53 20.90
C GLY A 979 -12.34 -24.81 20.52
N ILE A 980 -11.74 -25.63 19.67
CA ILE A 980 -12.21 -26.95 19.26
C ILE A 980 -11.51 -28.02 20.10
N VAL A 981 -12.28 -28.78 20.87
CA VAL A 981 -11.78 -29.88 21.70
C VAL A 981 -11.94 -31.21 20.95
N SER A 982 -10.84 -31.98 20.88
CA SER A 982 -10.76 -33.34 20.33
C SER A 982 -10.06 -34.26 21.34
N PRO A 983 -10.11 -35.59 21.18
CA PRO A 983 -9.41 -36.50 22.08
C PRO A 983 -7.91 -36.17 22.18
N GLN A 984 -7.46 -35.77 23.37
CA GLN A 984 -6.07 -35.39 23.68
C GLN A 984 -5.51 -34.16 22.97
N VAL A 985 -6.33 -33.41 22.21
CA VAL A 985 -5.92 -32.20 21.49
C VAL A 985 -6.98 -31.11 21.59
N VAL A 986 -6.59 -29.92 22.03
CA VAL A 986 -7.39 -28.68 21.82
C VAL A 986 -6.74 -27.89 20.68
N SER A 987 -7.55 -27.26 19.84
CA SER A 987 -7.05 -26.35 18.80
C SER A 987 -7.87 -25.07 18.71
N PHE A 988 -7.19 -23.97 18.37
CA PHE A 988 -7.79 -22.65 18.14
C PHE A 988 -7.34 -22.14 16.77
N GLN A 989 -8.24 -21.48 16.04
CA GLN A 989 -7.97 -20.80 14.78
C GLN A 989 -8.27 -19.32 14.96
N SER A 990 -7.33 -18.46 14.56
CA SER A 990 -7.37 -17.03 14.79
C SER A 990 -6.40 -16.28 13.84
N ASP A 991 -6.12 -15.02 14.16
CA ASP A 991 -5.19 -14.15 13.46
C ASP A 991 -4.51 -13.20 14.46
N LEU A 992 -3.50 -12.45 14.02
CA LEU A 992 -2.78 -11.43 14.78
C LEU A 992 -3.34 -10.00 14.56
N SER A 993 -4.65 -9.83 14.31
CA SER A 993 -5.26 -8.49 14.22
C SER A 993 -5.26 -7.73 15.55
N LEU A 994 -5.38 -8.43 16.68
CA LEU A 994 -5.24 -7.92 18.06
C LEU A 994 -4.40 -8.92 18.87
N ASP A 995 -4.09 -8.59 20.13
CA ASP A 995 -3.57 -9.56 21.10
C ASP A 995 -4.52 -10.75 21.27
N ARG A 996 -3.96 -11.93 21.59
CA ARG A 996 -4.69 -13.19 21.75
C ARG A 996 -4.43 -13.83 23.09
N PHE A 997 -5.51 -14.33 23.68
CA PHE A 997 -5.55 -14.97 24.98
C PHE A 997 -6.39 -16.25 24.84
N PHE A 998 -5.79 -17.40 25.09
CA PHE A 998 -6.47 -18.70 25.04
C PHE A 998 -6.38 -19.36 26.41
N THR A 999 -7.47 -19.96 26.88
CA THR A 999 -7.49 -20.70 28.16
C THR A 999 -8.07 -22.09 27.97
N ILE A 1000 -7.48 -23.06 28.66
CA ILE A 1000 -7.95 -24.44 28.75
C ILE A 1000 -7.97 -24.82 30.23
N ASP A 1001 -9.13 -25.22 30.72
CA ASP A 1001 -9.31 -25.70 32.08
C ASP A 1001 -9.26 -27.23 32.07
N PHE A 1002 -8.40 -27.81 32.90
CA PHE A 1002 -8.16 -29.25 33.01
C PHE A 1002 -8.67 -29.81 34.33
N ILE A 1003 -9.19 -31.04 34.26
CA ILE A 1003 -9.52 -31.89 35.41
C ILE A 1003 -8.72 -33.20 35.32
N GLU A 1004 -8.02 -33.54 36.39
CA GLU A 1004 -7.29 -34.80 36.58
C GLU A 1004 -8.22 -35.92 37.08
N ARG A 1005 -8.22 -37.04 36.35
CA ARG A 1005 -9.13 -38.18 36.48
C ARG A 1005 -8.80 -39.10 37.66
#